data_AF-A0A667ZCW6-F1
#
_entry.id   AF-A0A667ZCW6-F1
#
_cell.length_a   1.000
_cell.length_b   1.000
_cell.length_c   1.000
_cell.angle_alpha   90.00
_cell.angle_beta   90.00
_cell.angle_gamma   90.00
#
_symmetry.space_group_name_H-M   'P 1'
#
loop_
_entity.id
_entity.type
_entity.pdbx_description
1 polymer ?
#
loop_
_entity_poly.entity_id
_entity_poly.type
_entity_poly.pdbx_seq_one_letter_code
_entity_poly.pdbx_strand_id
1 'polypeptide(L)'
;GSHHSMFGVFSSPVLSAKLKENKKNWFGPSPYVEVAVDGQSKKTEKCNNTHSPKWKQALTVIVTPFSKLIFRVWSHQTLKADILLGIATLEIGETLKANDLKLCEVVQTLQLCSDKDPRDLVGDLSVCLDGLQVDPETFSSAEREHDEWVIVPNGHAVNGTGSPAPSPGGSKASRPPRPARPPPPTPRRPAASPSRKSTGEITKRTTWDRPEALPAGWERRVDPMGRVYYVDHITRTTTWQRPTQESVRNYEEWQHQRSQLQGAMQQFNQRFIYGLQDQFAPTTNKEFDPLGPLPHGWEKRTDTNGRVYFVHHTTRTTQWEDPRTQGLLNDKPLPEGWEMRFTVDGIPYFVDHIRRTTTYIDPRTGKSSLENGPQITYVRDFKAKVQYFRFWCQQLSMPQHIKITVTRKTLFEDSFQQIMSFHPQDLRRRLWIIFPGEEGLDYGGVAREWFFLLSHEVLNPMYCLFEYAGKDNYCLQINPASYINPDHLKYFKFIGRFIAMALFHGKFIDTGFSLPFYKRILNKPLALKDLESIDPEFYNSLIWIKDNNIEECGLEMFFSVDKEILGEVTTHELKPDGGNIQVTEENKEEYIRLVAEWRLSRGVEEQTQAFFEGFNEVLPQQYLQYFDAKELEVMLCGMQEIDLVDWQRNTIYRHYARSSKQILWFWQFVKEMDNEKRMRLLQFVTGTCRLPMGGFADLMGSNGPQKFCIEKVGKENWLPRSHTCFNRLDLPPYKSYEQLKEKLMFAIEETEGFGQE
;
A
#
# COMPACT_ATOMS: atom_id res chain seq x y z
N GLY A 1 13.90 17.55 -51.01
CA GLY A 1 12.44 17.78 -51.02
C GLY A 1 11.92 17.70 -49.61
N SER A 2 10.77 18.30 -49.34
CA SER A 2 10.13 18.30 -48.02
C SER A 2 9.31 17.03 -47.80
N HIS A 3 9.84 16.04 -47.09
CA HIS A 3 9.02 14.96 -46.53
C HIS A 3 8.10 15.54 -45.45
N HIS A 4 6.86 15.85 -45.80
CA HIS A 4 5.80 16.01 -44.80
C HIS A 4 5.49 14.63 -44.24
N SER A 5 5.84 14.40 -42.98
CA SER A 5 5.56 13.14 -42.30
C SER A 5 4.05 13.02 -42.03
N MET A 6 3.39 12.07 -42.69
CA MET A 6 1.97 11.76 -42.50
C MET A 6 1.72 11.07 -41.15
N PHE A 7 1.75 11.85 -40.08
CA PHE A 7 1.33 11.46 -38.74
C PHE A 7 0.06 12.22 -38.36
N GLY A 8 -1.07 11.54 -38.37
CA GLY A 8 -2.31 12.07 -37.82
C GLY A 8 -2.35 11.89 -36.30
N VAL A 9 -2.82 12.92 -35.58
CA VAL A 9 -3.22 12.77 -34.17
C VAL A 9 -4.64 12.20 -34.18
N PHE A 10 -4.73 10.88 -34.08
CA PHE A 10 -5.99 10.16 -34.24
C PHE A 10 -6.65 9.97 -32.87
N SER A 11 -7.90 10.43 -32.78
CA SER A 11 -8.77 10.27 -31.63
C SER A 11 -9.74 9.13 -31.91
N SER A 12 -9.68 8.06 -31.12
CA SER A 12 -10.74 7.06 -31.11
C SER A 12 -11.44 7.03 -29.76
N PRO A 13 -12.63 7.66 -29.66
CA PRO A 13 -13.59 7.34 -28.62
C PRO A 13 -14.06 5.90 -28.80
N VAL A 14 -13.60 5.00 -27.93
CA VAL A 14 -14.11 3.62 -27.88
C VAL A 14 -15.47 3.66 -27.18
N LEU A 15 -16.54 3.71 -27.98
CA LEU A 15 -17.87 4.10 -27.50
C LEU A 15 -18.50 3.01 -26.61
N SER A 16 -18.57 1.78 -27.12
CA SER A 16 -19.27 0.66 -26.48
C SER A 16 -19.00 -0.67 -27.16
N ALA A 17 -19.20 -1.77 -26.43
CA ALA A 17 -19.33 -3.10 -27.02
C ALA A 17 -20.69 -3.74 -26.69
N LYS A 18 -21.07 -4.76 -27.45
CA LYS A 18 -22.16 -5.70 -27.14
C LYS A 18 -21.58 -7.11 -27.20
N LEU A 19 -21.32 -7.69 -26.04
CA LEU A 19 -20.75 -9.01 -25.88
C LEU A 19 -21.85 -10.05 -25.80
N LYS A 20 -21.62 -11.22 -26.42
CA LYS A 20 -22.53 -12.37 -26.43
C LYS A 20 -22.76 -12.87 -24.99
N GLU A 21 -24.01 -12.92 -24.54
CA GLU A 21 -24.35 -13.42 -23.21
C GLU A 21 -24.10 -14.94 -23.13
N ASN A 22 -23.27 -15.36 -22.17
CA ASN A 22 -23.04 -16.78 -21.90
C ASN A 22 -23.92 -17.22 -20.73
N LYS A 23 -25.04 -17.90 -21.03
CA LYS A 23 -26.08 -18.31 -20.06
C LYS A 23 -25.63 -19.25 -18.92
N LYS A 24 -24.35 -19.64 -18.87
CA LYS A 24 -23.74 -20.38 -17.75
C LYS A 24 -23.12 -19.47 -16.69
N ASN A 25 -22.78 -18.22 -17.01
CA ASN A 25 -22.12 -17.32 -16.07
C ASN A 25 -23.16 -16.43 -15.38
N TRP A 26 -23.17 -16.43 -14.05
CA TRP A 26 -24.07 -15.58 -13.25
C TRP A 26 -23.66 -14.09 -13.25
N PHE A 27 -22.44 -13.80 -13.67
CA PHE A 27 -21.88 -12.46 -13.77
C PHE A 27 -21.47 -12.15 -15.21
N GLY A 28 -21.74 -10.93 -15.65
CA GLY A 28 -21.13 -10.40 -16.86
C GLY A 28 -19.63 -10.17 -16.65
N PRO A 29 -18.84 -10.07 -17.75
CA PRO A 29 -17.42 -9.75 -17.66
C PRO A 29 -17.22 -8.35 -17.06
N SER A 30 -15.98 -8.03 -16.70
CA SER A 30 -15.57 -6.65 -16.36
C SER A 30 -14.67 -6.08 -17.47
N PRO A 31 -15.22 -5.72 -18.64
CA PRO A 31 -14.42 -5.51 -19.84
C PRO A 31 -13.74 -4.13 -19.93
N TYR A 32 -12.52 -4.13 -20.48
CA TYR A 32 -11.82 -2.97 -21.01
C TYR A 32 -11.35 -3.25 -22.45
N VAL A 33 -10.95 -2.21 -23.18
CA VAL A 33 -10.42 -2.33 -24.55
C VAL A 33 -8.97 -1.87 -24.60
N GLU A 34 -8.11 -2.72 -25.15
CA GLU A 34 -6.78 -2.37 -25.62
C GLU A 34 -6.84 -2.03 -27.11
N VAL A 35 -6.19 -0.94 -27.52
CA VAL A 35 -5.99 -0.53 -28.92
C VAL A 35 -4.50 -0.54 -29.19
N ALA A 36 -4.06 -1.38 -30.12
CA ALA A 36 -2.66 -1.50 -30.53
C ALA A 36 -2.48 -1.14 -32.02
N VAL A 37 -1.47 -0.35 -32.34
CA VAL A 37 -1.14 0.11 -33.71
C VAL A 37 0.31 0.57 -33.78
N ASP A 38 1.05 0.19 -34.83
CA ASP A 38 2.40 0.66 -35.15
C ASP A 38 3.43 0.62 -34.00
N GLY A 39 3.29 -0.34 -33.07
CA GLY A 39 4.14 -0.47 -31.87
C GLY A 39 3.70 0.38 -30.67
N GLN A 40 2.55 1.05 -30.74
CA GLN A 40 1.86 1.68 -29.63
C GLN A 40 0.77 0.75 -29.08
N SER A 41 0.50 0.83 -27.78
CA SER A 41 -0.72 0.28 -27.16
C SER A 41 -1.31 1.29 -26.17
N LYS A 42 -2.64 1.37 -26.11
CA LYS A 42 -3.42 2.17 -25.15
C LYS A 42 -4.61 1.36 -24.64
N LYS A 43 -4.96 1.48 -23.36
CA LYS A 43 -6.08 0.77 -22.73
C LYS A 43 -7.13 1.75 -22.21
N THR A 44 -8.41 1.39 -22.28
CA THR A 44 -9.48 2.07 -21.54
C THR A 44 -9.46 1.68 -20.05
N GLU A 45 -10.20 2.40 -19.21
CA GLU A 45 -10.65 1.83 -17.93
C GLU A 45 -11.57 0.60 -18.14
N LYS A 46 -11.78 -0.19 -17.08
CA LYS A 46 -12.76 -1.30 -17.08
C LYS A 46 -14.17 -0.81 -16.76
N CYS A 47 -15.17 -1.34 -17.47
CA CYS A 47 -16.55 -1.36 -16.98
C CYS A 47 -16.74 -2.63 -16.15
N ASN A 48 -17.43 -2.57 -15.00
CA ASN A 48 -17.60 -3.74 -14.14
C ASN A 48 -18.91 -4.49 -14.44
N ASN A 49 -18.88 -5.83 -14.42
CA ASN A 49 -20.04 -6.73 -14.49
C ASN A 49 -21.09 -6.36 -15.58
N THR A 50 -20.67 -6.33 -16.86
CA THR A 50 -21.56 -5.96 -17.97
C THR A 50 -21.18 -6.59 -19.32
N HIS A 51 -22.17 -7.14 -20.01
CA HIS A 51 -22.08 -7.53 -21.43
C HIS A 51 -22.28 -6.34 -22.40
N SER A 52 -22.65 -5.16 -21.92
CA SER A 52 -22.87 -3.96 -22.74
C SER A 52 -22.10 -2.74 -22.18
N PRO A 53 -20.76 -2.78 -22.14
CA PRO A 53 -19.91 -1.71 -21.62
C PRO A 53 -19.98 -0.44 -22.47
N LYS A 54 -19.68 0.71 -21.83
CA LYS A 54 -19.65 2.04 -22.45
C LYS A 54 -18.56 2.90 -21.81
N TRP A 55 -17.37 2.89 -22.40
CA TRP A 55 -16.18 3.48 -21.77
C TRP A 55 -16.13 5.01 -21.85
N LYS A 56 -16.74 5.62 -22.90
CA LYS A 56 -16.78 7.10 -23.11
C LYS A 56 -15.41 7.80 -23.05
N GLN A 57 -14.33 7.06 -23.23
CA GLN A 57 -12.95 7.53 -23.11
C GLN A 57 -12.35 7.67 -24.51
N ALA A 58 -11.75 8.83 -24.80
CA ALA A 58 -10.96 9.02 -26.00
C ALA A 58 -9.57 8.40 -25.81
N LEU A 59 -9.20 7.47 -26.70
CA LEU A 59 -7.84 6.97 -26.78
C LEU A 59 -7.14 7.64 -27.96
N THR A 60 -6.09 8.40 -27.67
CA THR A 60 -5.24 9.04 -28.69
C THR A 60 -4.07 8.11 -29.03
N VAL A 61 -3.93 7.80 -30.32
CA VAL A 61 -2.76 7.10 -30.88
C VAL A 61 -2.28 7.85 -32.13
N ILE A 62 -1.02 7.64 -32.53
CA ILE A 62 -0.47 8.23 -33.75
C ILE A 62 -0.58 7.20 -34.87
N VAL A 63 -1.13 7.60 -36.02
CA VAL A 63 -1.40 6.70 -37.15
C VAL A 63 -0.96 7.31 -38.48
N THR A 64 -0.72 6.44 -39.46
CA THR A 64 -0.57 6.77 -40.87
C THR A 64 -1.85 6.38 -41.63
N PRO A 65 -2.05 6.79 -42.89
CA PRO A 65 -3.21 6.39 -43.70
C PRO A 65 -3.34 4.89 -43.94
N PHE A 66 -2.27 4.10 -43.75
CA PHE A 66 -2.24 2.65 -44.00
C PHE A 66 -2.11 1.81 -42.72
N SER A 67 -2.12 2.46 -41.55
CA SER A 67 -1.96 1.79 -40.26
C SER A 67 -3.14 0.88 -39.92
N LYS A 68 -2.85 -0.19 -39.16
CA LYS A 68 -3.80 -1.24 -38.81
C LYS A 68 -4.06 -1.25 -37.30
N LEU A 69 -5.26 -0.84 -36.91
CA LEU A 69 -5.72 -0.81 -35.52
C LEU A 69 -6.18 -2.22 -35.12
N ILE A 70 -5.57 -2.78 -34.08
CA ILE A 70 -5.98 -4.04 -33.46
C ILE A 70 -6.65 -3.71 -32.12
N PHE A 71 -7.92 -4.06 -32.00
CA PHE A 71 -8.72 -3.87 -30.79
C PHE A 71 -8.83 -5.22 -30.06
N ARG A 72 -8.43 -5.28 -28.78
CA ARG A 72 -8.64 -6.46 -27.93
C ARG A 72 -9.55 -6.09 -26.77
N VAL A 73 -10.66 -6.81 -26.62
CA VAL A 73 -11.57 -6.63 -25.49
C VAL A 73 -11.23 -7.67 -24.43
N TRP A 74 -10.73 -7.22 -23.28
CA TRP A 74 -10.28 -8.06 -22.17
C TRP A 74 -11.28 -7.96 -21.02
N SER A 75 -11.70 -9.07 -20.40
CA SER A 75 -12.33 -9.05 -19.08
C SER A 75 -11.25 -9.04 -18.02
N HIS A 76 -11.29 -8.04 -17.16
CA HIS A 76 -10.47 -8.04 -15.97
C HIS A 76 -10.80 -9.22 -15.04
N GLN A 77 -9.81 -9.74 -14.32
CA GLN A 77 -9.94 -10.78 -13.30
C GLN A 77 -9.18 -10.39 -12.02
N THR A 78 -9.79 -10.60 -10.84
CA THR A 78 -9.20 -10.18 -9.56
C THR A 78 -8.21 -11.19 -8.95
N LEU A 79 -8.30 -12.46 -9.35
CA LEU A 79 -7.57 -13.59 -8.73
C LEU A 79 -6.68 -14.39 -9.71
N LYS A 80 -6.78 -14.11 -11.01
CA LYS A 80 -6.10 -14.79 -12.13
C LYS A 80 -5.76 -13.75 -13.20
N ALA A 81 -4.98 -14.12 -14.21
CA ALA A 81 -4.77 -13.27 -15.39
C ALA A 81 -6.08 -12.87 -16.10
N ASP A 82 -6.10 -11.66 -16.69
CA ASP A 82 -7.23 -11.14 -17.47
C ASP A 82 -7.58 -12.05 -18.67
N ILE A 83 -8.87 -12.21 -18.96
CA ILE A 83 -9.37 -13.11 -20.01
C ILE A 83 -9.67 -12.31 -21.28
N LEU A 84 -9.00 -12.64 -22.39
CA LEU A 84 -9.32 -12.09 -23.71
C LEU A 84 -10.71 -12.56 -24.16
N LEU A 85 -11.66 -11.63 -24.28
CA LEU A 85 -13.03 -11.91 -24.68
C LEU A 85 -13.19 -11.95 -26.20
N GLY A 86 -12.44 -11.12 -26.92
CA GLY A 86 -12.44 -11.10 -28.38
C GLY A 86 -11.53 -10.04 -28.99
N ILE A 87 -11.22 -10.20 -30.28
CA ILE A 87 -10.38 -9.32 -31.08
C ILE A 87 -11.21 -8.75 -32.24
N ALA A 88 -11.05 -7.45 -32.50
CA ALA A 88 -11.49 -6.77 -33.71
C ALA A 88 -10.31 -6.08 -34.40
N THR A 89 -10.45 -5.69 -35.66
CA THR A 89 -9.38 -5.07 -36.44
C THR A 89 -9.97 -4.09 -37.45
N LEU A 90 -9.30 -2.94 -37.63
CA LEU A 90 -9.68 -1.90 -38.58
C LEU A 90 -8.45 -1.46 -39.38
N GLU A 91 -8.60 -1.39 -40.70
CA GLU A 91 -7.58 -0.87 -41.61
C GLU A 91 -7.97 0.55 -42.02
N ILE A 92 -7.08 1.51 -41.71
CA ILE A 92 -7.40 2.93 -41.83
C ILE A 92 -7.57 3.35 -43.31
N GLY A 93 -6.82 2.74 -44.23
CA GLY A 93 -6.88 3.07 -45.66
C GLY A 93 -8.25 2.80 -46.28
N GLU A 94 -8.82 1.61 -46.06
CA GLU A 94 -10.17 1.27 -46.53
C GLU A 94 -11.24 2.15 -45.87
N THR A 95 -11.05 2.49 -44.60
CA THR A 95 -11.99 3.34 -43.86
C THR A 95 -11.93 4.79 -44.33
N LEU A 96 -10.74 5.29 -44.73
CA LEU A 96 -10.56 6.59 -45.39
C LEU A 96 -11.23 6.60 -46.77
N LYS A 97 -11.01 5.57 -47.61
CA LYS A 97 -11.64 5.45 -48.94
C LYS A 97 -13.17 5.48 -48.85
N ALA A 98 -13.75 4.86 -47.83
CA ALA A 98 -15.19 4.83 -47.60
C ALA A 98 -15.79 6.15 -47.08
N ASN A 99 -14.96 7.14 -46.70
CA ASN A 99 -15.39 8.40 -46.08
C ASN A 99 -14.66 9.61 -46.72
N ASP A 100 -14.54 9.66 -48.05
CA ASP A 100 -13.95 10.78 -48.81
C ASP A 100 -12.55 11.22 -48.31
N LEU A 101 -11.74 10.26 -47.86
CA LEU A 101 -10.42 10.45 -47.24
C LEU A 101 -10.42 11.34 -45.97
N LYS A 102 -11.54 11.38 -45.24
CA LYS A 102 -11.72 12.16 -44.01
C LYS A 102 -12.48 11.38 -42.92
N LEU A 103 -11.81 11.12 -41.80
CA LEU A 103 -12.39 10.60 -40.57
C LEU A 103 -12.65 11.76 -39.59
N CYS A 104 -13.92 12.14 -39.48
CA CYS A 104 -14.43 13.18 -38.60
C CYS A 104 -15.71 12.64 -37.93
N GLU A 105 -15.65 12.36 -36.64
CA GLU A 105 -16.70 11.65 -35.87
C GLU A 105 -17.27 10.35 -36.53
N VAL A 106 -16.46 9.63 -37.34
CA VAL A 106 -16.93 8.45 -38.10
C VAL A 106 -17.11 7.25 -37.17
N VAL A 107 -18.35 6.78 -36.99
CA VAL A 107 -18.65 5.62 -36.13
C VAL A 107 -18.63 4.32 -36.93
N GLN A 108 -17.60 3.50 -36.70
CA GLN A 108 -17.51 2.15 -37.25
C GLN A 108 -17.96 1.12 -36.22
N THR A 109 -18.76 0.14 -36.65
CA THR A 109 -19.01 -1.09 -35.87
C THR A 109 -18.19 -2.22 -36.46
N LEU A 110 -17.49 -2.94 -35.59
CA LEU A 110 -16.59 -4.04 -35.91
C LEU A 110 -17.07 -5.31 -35.22
N GLN A 111 -16.97 -6.45 -35.90
CA GLN A 111 -17.23 -7.74 -35.28
C GLN A 111 -16.04 -8.16 -34.40
N LEU A 112 -16.33 -8.67 -33.21
CA LEU A 112 -15.35 -9.29 -32.32
C LEU A 112 -15.34 -10.80 -32.57
N CYS A 113 -14.16 -11.34 -32.85
CA CYS A 113 -13.93 -12.77 -33.02
C CYS A 113 -13.16 -13.36 -31.83
N SER A 114 -13.36 -14.65 -31.56
CA SER A 114 -12.59 -15.40 -30.58
C SER A 114 -11.12 -15.55 -31.00
N ASP A 115 -10.19 -15.41 -30.05
CA ASP A 115 -8.75 -15.66 -30.24
C ASP A 115 -8.45 -17.13 -30.62
N LYS A 116 -9.34 -18.06 -30.24
CA LYS A 116 -9.19 -19.50 -30.51
C LYS A 116 -9.75 -19.94 -31.87
N ASP A 117 -10.75 -19.22 -32.39
CA ASP A 117 -11.30 -19.42 -33.74
C ASP A 117 -11.80 -18.06 -34.29
N PRO A 118 -11.15 -17.49 -35.31
CA PRO A 118 -11.60 -16.26 -35.97
C PRO A 118 -13.02 -16.31 -36.56
N ARG A 119 -13.67 -17.48 -36.61
CA ARG A 119 -15.05 -17.66 -37.08
C ARG A 119 -16.11 -17.61 -35.96
N ASP A 120 -15.73 -17.76 -34.68
CA ASP A 120 -16.68 -17.61 -33.57
C ASP A 120 -16.85 -16.13 -33.21
N LEU A 121 -17.99 -15.57 -33.61
CA LEU A 121 -18.39 -14.21 -33.31
C LEU A 121 -18.83 -14.11 -31.85
N VAL A 122 -18.09 -13.34 -31.05
CA VAL A 122 -18.25 -13.18 -29.60
C VAL A 122 -18.87 -11.83 -29.19
N GLY A 123 -19.04 -10.92 -30.14
CA GLY A 123 -19.77 -9.66 -29.95
C GLY A 123 -19.56 -8.64 -31.06
N ASP A 124 -20.04 -7.43 -30.84
CA ASP A 124 -19.77 -6.24 -31.66
C ASP A 124 -19.03 -5.18 -30.83
N LEU A 125 -18.12 -4.44 -31.46
CA LEU A 125 -17.43 -3.27 -30.89
C LEU A 125 -17.73 -2.04 -31.75
N SER A 126 -18.28 -0.98 -31.15
CA SER A 126 -18.50 0.31 -31.81
C SER A 126 -17.42 1.31 -31.39
N VAL A 127 -16.68 1.80 -32.37
CA VAL A 127 -15.61 2.80 -32.22
C VAL A 127 -15.97 4.05 -33.00
N CYS A 128 -15.64 5.23 -32.47
CA CYS A 128 -15.60 6.46 -33.23
C CYS A 128 -14.17 6.71 -33.73
N LEU A 129 -14.04 7.37 -34.89
CA LEU A 129 -12.78 7.63 -35.59
C LEU A 129 -12.75 9.11 -35.96
N ASP A 130 -11.82 9.86 -35.39
CA ASP A 130 -11.80 11.32 -35.50
C ASP A 130 -10.37 11.89 -35.61
N GLY A 131 -10.24 13.02 -36.29
CA GLY A 131 -8.99 13.79 -36.39
C GLY A 131 -8.05 13.43 -37.55
N LEU A 132 -8.49 12.64 -38.54
CA LEU A 132 -7.64 12.27 -39.70
C LEU A 132 -8.25 12.73 -41.02
N GLN A 133 -7.52 13.52 -41.79
CA GLN A 133 -7.85 13.86 -43.18
C GLN A 133 -6.59 13.73 -44.05
N VAL A 134 -6.73 13.15 -45.24
CA VAL A 134 -5.61 12.92 -46.17
C VAL A 134 -5.95 13.53 -47.54
N ASP A 135 -4.96 14.13 -48.18
CA ASP A 135 -5.08 14.65 -49.54
C ASP A 135 -5.12 13.49 -50.58
N PRO A 136 -5.99 13.54 -51.62
CA PRO A 136 -6.13 12.44 -52.58
C PRO A 136 -4.87 12.13 -53.39
N GLU A 137 -4.13 13.14 -53.88
CA GLU A 137 -2.91 12.91 -54.66
C GLU A 137 -1.81 12.30 -53.78
N THR A 138 -1.73 12.75 -52.53
CA THR A 138 -0.81 12.25 -51.51
C THR A 138 -1.14 10.80 -51.12
N PHE A 139 -2.43 10.49 -50.90
CA PHE A 139 -2.90 9.14 -50.58
C PHE A 139 -2.59 8.17 -51.73
N SER A 140 -3.02 8.47 -52.97
CA SER A 140 -2.79 7.60 -54.13
C SER A 140 -1.32 7.49 -54.57
N SER A 141 -0.45 8.39 -54.11
CA SER A 141 1.01 8.25 -54.29
C SER A 141 1.59 7.27 -53.27
N ALA A 142 1.28 7.46 -51.99
CA ALA A 142 1.78 6.60 -50.91
C ALA A 142 1.16 5.19 -50.92
N GLU A 143 -0.04 5.01 -51.47
CA GLU A 143 -0.67 3.70 -51.69
C GLU A 143 0.14 2.83 -52.68
N ARG A 144 0.68 3.45 -53.74
CA ARG A 144 1.55 2.74 -54.70
C ARG A 144 2.90 2.35 -54.08
N GLU A 145 3.49 3.26 -53.29
CA GLU A 145 4.70 2.94 -52.52
C GLU A 145 4.44 1.83 -51.49
N HIS A 146 3.28 1.84 -50.81
CA HIS A 146 2.90 0.81 -49.85
C HIS A 146 2.77 -0.58 -50.50
N ASP A 147 2.07 -0.69 -51.62
CA ASP A 147 1.89 -1.97 -52.32
C ASP A 147 3.21 -2.54 -52.87
N GLU A 148 4.16 -1.70 -53.33
CA GLU A 148 5.50 -2.18 -53.71
C GLU A 148 6.26 -2.82 -52.54
N TRP A 149 6.07 -2.35 -51.30
CA TRP A 149 6.74 -2.91 -50.11
C TRP A 149 6.05 -4.18 -49.56
N VAL A 150 4.74 -4.34 -49.76
CA VAL A 150 3.99 -5.53 -49.29
C VAL A 150 4.30 -6.79 -50.12
N ILE A 151 4.71 -6.64 -51.39
CA ILE A 151 4.83 -7.73 -52.37
C ILE A 151 6.05 -8.66 -52.17
N VAL A 152 6.95 -8.41 -51.21
CA VAL A 152 8.22 -9.17 -51.07
C VAL A 152 8.31 -10.12 -49.85
N PRO A 153 7.75 -11.35 -49.94
CA PRO A 153 8.12 -12.47 -49.07
C PRO A 153 8.87 -13.60 -49.83
N ASN A 154 10.04 -13.99 -49.32
CA ASN A 154 10.81 -15.20 -49.65
C ASN A 154 11.13 -15.54 -51.13
N GLY A 155 12.27 -15.01 -51.58
CA GLY A 155 13.41 -15.82 -52.03
C GLY A 155 13.19 -17.00 -52.99
N HIS A 156 13.42 -16.76 -54.28
CA HIS A 156 13.92 -17.77 -55.22
C HIS A 156 15.09 -17.19 -56.03
N ALA A 157 16.15 -17.97 -56.23
CA ALA A 157 17.37 -17.52 -56.89
C ALA A 157 17.35 -17.82 -58.40
N VAL A 158 17.40 -16.79 -59.25
CA VAL A 158 17.70 -16.89 -60.69
C VAL A 158 18.62 -15.73 -61.08
N ASN A 159 19.74 -16.02 -61.77
CA ASN A 159 20.63 -15.01 -62.35
C ASN A 159 20.08 -14.52 -63.70
N GLY A 160 20.26 -13.24 -64.08
CA GLY A 160 19.91 -12.83 -65.45
C GLY A 160 19.91 -11.33 -65.78
N THR A 161 21.06 -10.68 -65.67
CA THR A 161 21.45 -9.40 -66.32
C THR A 161 20.59 -8.89 -67.50
N GLY A 162 20.21 -7.60 -67.47
CA GLY A 162 19.67 -6.88 -68.63
C GLY A 162 19.90 -5.35 -68.54
N SER A 163 20.83 -4.80 -69.32
CA SER A 163 21.14 -3.36 -69.40
C SER A 163 21.75 -3.07 -70.82
N PRO A 164 21.90 -1.82 -71.30
CA PRO A 164 21.09 -1.39 -72.45
C PRO A 164 21.72 -1.55 -73.84
N ALA A 165 20.90 -1.26 -74.85
CA ALA A 165 21.24 -1.18 -76.28
C ALA A 165 22.03 0.10 -76.65
N PRO A 166 22.47 0.30 -77.92
CA PRO A 166 22.94 -0.66 -78.93
C PRO A 166 24.25 -0.23 -79.65
N SER A 167 24.74 -1.08 -80.57
CA SER A 167 25.44 -0.78 -81.86
C SER A 167 26.84 -1.43 -82.02
N PRO A 168 27.32 -1.73 -83.25
CA PRO A 168 28.39 -2.71 -83.47
C PRO A 168 29.67 -2.20 -84.17
N GLY A 169 30.81 -2.87 -83.94
CA GLY A 169 31.96 -2.80 -84.86
C GLY A 169 33.31 -3.34 -84.31
N GLY A 170 34.01 -4.16 -85.11
CA GLY A 170 35.49 -4.22 -85.10
C GLY A 170 36.24 -5.28 -84.27
N SER A 171 36.50 -6.44 -84.88
CA SER A 171 37.80 -7.17 -84.91
C SER A 171 38.61 -7.52 -83.63
N LYS A 172 38.75 -8.85 -83.40
CA LYS A 172 39.92 -9.66 -82.95
C LYS A 172 41.25 -8.93 -82.57
N ALA A 173 42.06 -9.30 -81.55
CA ALA A 173 42.03 -10.25 -80.40
C ALA A 173 43.33 -9.99 -79.53
N SER A 174 43.99 -10.81 -78.66
CA SER A 174 43.89 -12.18 -78.09
C SER A 174 45.00 -12.45 -77.02
N ARG A 175 44.70 -13.18 -75.90
CA ARG A 175 45.54 -14.18 -75.12
C ARG A 175 47.01 -13.84 -74.61
N PRO A 176 47.58 -14.52 -73.55
CA PRO A 176 47.08 -14.88 -72.21
C PRO A 176 48.05 -14.52 -70.99
N PRO A 177 48.60 -15.38 -70.06
CA PRO A 177 48.19 -15.37 -68.62
C PRO A 177 49.24 -15.58 -67.45
N ARG A 178 48.83 -15.24 -66.19
CA ARG A 178 49.18 -15.88 -64.86
C ARG A 178 50.66 -15.82 -64.31
N PRO A 179 51.05 -16.36 -63.10
CA PRO A 179 50.33 -16.77 -61.85
C PRO A 179 51.02 -16.51 -60.43
N ALA A 180 50.23 -16.64 -59.33
CA ALA A 180 50.59 -17.16 -57.94
C ALA A 180 51.53 -16.34 -56.99
N ARG A 181 51.73 -16.61 -55.67
CA ARG A 181 51.49 -17.78 -54.74
C ARG A 181 51.10 -17.31 -53.25
N PRO A 182 51.24 -18.03 -52.08
CA PRO A 182 50.18 -18.11 -51.04
C PRO A 182 50.54 -17.87 -49.52
N PRO A 183 49.56 -17.90 -48.58
CA PRO A 183 49.74 -17.94 -47.09
C PRO A 183 49.54 -19.35 -46.45
N PRO A 184 50.06 -19.61 -45.22
CA PRO A 184 49.25 -19.82 -43.97
C PRO A 184 50.01 -19.28 -42.71
N PRO A 185 49.87 -19.70 -41.41
CA PRO A 185 48.94 -20.61 -40.68
C PRO A 185 48.40 -20.07 -39.31
N THR A 186 47.87 -20.94 -38.41
CA THR A 186 47.41 -20.68 -37.00
C THR A 186 47.52 -21.96 -36.12
N PRO A 187 47.30 -21.92 -34.77
CA PRO A 187 47.07 -23.11 -33.92
C PRO A 187 45.68 -23.17 -33.21
N ARG A 188 45.32 -24.31 -32.58
CA ARG A 188 43.95 -24.67 -32.11
C ARG A 188 43.87 -25.62 -30.87
N ARG A 189 42.80 -25.43 -30.06
CA ARG A 189 41.72 -26.37 -29.57
C ARG A 189 41.94 -27.91 -29.39
N PRO A 190 41.19 -28.58 -28.48
CA PRO A 190 40.78 -30.01 -28.52
C PRO A 190 39.23 -30.27 -28.61
N ALA A 191 38.73 -31.52 -28.46
CA ALA A 191 37.33 -31.98 -28.74
C ALA A 191 36.34 -31.90 -27.53
N ALA A 192 35.14 -32.51 -27.40
CA ALA A 192 34.41 -33.60 -28.12
C ALA A 192 32.84 -33.46 -28.11
N SER A 193 32.06 -34.56 -28.16
CA SER A 193 30.55 -34.65 -28.27
C SER A 193 30.04 -36.07 -27.87
N PRO A 194 28.71 -36.38 -27.71
CA PRO A 194 27.89 -36.85 -28.86
C PRO A 194 26.31 -36.74 -28.83
N SER A 195 25.72 -36.36 -29.98
CA SER A 195 24.47 -36.87 -30.65
C SER A 195 23.03 -36.90 -30.05
N ARG A 196 22.08 -36.47 -30.91
CA ARG A 196 20.67 -36.96 -31.17
C ARG A 196 19.52 -36.69 -30.16
N LYS A 197 18.64 -35.73 -30.49
CA LYS A 197 17.32 -35.90 -31.20
C LYS A 197 16.60 -34.55 -31.38
N SER A 198 15.44 -34.55 -32.06
CA SER A 198 14.70 -33.36 -32.48
C SER A 198 13.32 -33.21 -31.83
N THR A 199 13.06 -32.07 -31.21
CA THR A 199 11.74 -31.45 -30.97
C THR A 199 11.91 -29.93 -31.12
N GLY A 200 10.89 -29.22 -31.60
CA GLY A 200 11.02 -27.80 -31.97
C GLY A 200 10.89 -26.86 -30.77
N GLU A 201 11.90 -26.01 -30.55
CA GLU A 201 11.78 -24.85 -29.67
C GLU A 201 11.23 -23.64 -30.42
N ILE A 202 10.27 -22.94 -29.81
CA ILE A 202 9.75 -21.67 -30.30
C ILE A 202 10.81 -20.60 -30.03
N THR A 203 11.34 -19.99 -31.09
CA THR A 203 12.29 -18.87 -30.97
C THR A 203 11.59 -17.64 -30.40
N LYS A 204 11.71 -17.44 -29.08
CA LYS A 204 11.29 -16.20 -28.41
C LYS A 204 12.04 -15.00 -29.01
N ARG A 205 11.42 -14.30 -29.96
CA ARG A 205 11.84 -12.95 -30.35
C ARG A 205 11.54 -12.01 -29.19
N THR A 206 12.55 -11.36 -28.65
CA THR A 206 12.36 -10.21 -27.77
C THR A 206 11.89 -9.01 -28.59
N THR A 207 10.65 -8.58 -28.37
CA THR A 207 10.16 -7.27 -28.81
C THR A 207 10.88 -6.20 -28.00
N TRP A 208 11.84 -5.53 -28.64
CA TRP A 208 12.46 -4.32 -28.08
C TRP A 208 11.51 -3.15 -28.29
N ASP A 209 10.58 -2.95 -27.36
CA ASP A 209 9.79 -1.72 -27.33
C ASP A 209 10.70 -0.51 -27.22
N ARG A 210 10.40 0.54 -28.01
CA ARG A 210 11.10 1.82 -27.87
C ARG A 210 10.76 2.39 -26.50
N PRO A 211 11.74 2.66 -25.62
CA PRO A 211 11.45 3.25 -24.32
C PRO A 211 10.84 4.64 -24.53
N GLU A 212 9.62 4.84 -24.03
CA GLU A 212 8.93 6.13 -24.03
C GLU A 212 9.83 7.26 -23.50
N ALA A 213 9.60 8.48 -23.99
CA ALA A 213 10.29 9.66 -23.50
C ALA A 213 10.10 9.82 -21.98
N LEU A 214 11.16 10.22 -21.28
CA LEU A 214 11.05 10.61 -19.87
C LEU A 214 10.24 11.93 -19.77
N PRO A 215 9.54 12.18 -18.65
CA PRO A 215 8.89 13.46 -18.40
C PRO A 215 9.89 14.63 -18.46
N ALA A 216 9.40 15.84 -18.76
CA ALA A 216 10.26 17.01 -18.87
C ALA A 216 11.07 17.26 -17.58
N GLY A 217 12.34 17.63 -17.73
CA GLY A 217 13.29 17.80 -16.62
C GLY A 217 14.10 16.56 -16.26
N TRP A 218 13.63 15.35 -16.59
CA TRP A 218 14.26 14.10 -16.16
C TRP A 218 15.35 13.57 -17.10
N GLU A 219 16.50 13.22 -16.52
CA GLU A 219 17.61 12.55 -17.19
C GLU A 219 17.82 11.14 -16.61
N ARG A 220 18.07 10.14 -17.47
CA ARG A 220 18.57 8.82 -17.07
C ARG A 220 20.09 8.88 -16.90
N ARG A 221 20.59 8.49 -15.72
CA ARG A 221 22.02 8.37 -15.40
C ARG A 221 22.41 6.94 -15.05
N VAL A 222 23.71 6.74 -14.88
CA VAL A 222 24.33 5.49 -14.45
C VAL A 222 25.33 5.82 -13.34
N ASP A 223 25.32 5.05 -12.26
CA ASP A 223 26.20 5.24 -11.11
C ASP A 223 27.57 4.54 -11.30
N PRO A 224 28.55 4.73 -10.38
CA PRO A 224 29.87 4.08 -10.47
C PRO A 224 29.84 2.54 -10.40
N MET A 225 28.70 1.93 -10.05
CA MET A 225 28.50 0.47 -10.02
C MET A 225 27.75 -0.03 -11.28
N GLY A 226 27.48 0.84 -12.26
CA GLY A 226 26.75 0.50 -13.47
C GLY A 226 25.22 0.47 -13.31
N ARG A 227 24.69 0.87 -12.14
CA ARG A 227 23.25 0.85 -11.85
C ARG A 227 22.58 2.08 -12.46
N VAL A 228 21.41 1.90 -13.07
CA VAL A 228 20.64 2.99 -13.68
C VAL A 228 19.84 3.72 -12.59
N TYR A 229 19.86 5.05 -12.63
CA TYR A 229 19.01 5.91 -11.80
C TYR A 229 18.53 7.12 -12.61
N TYR A 230 17.61 7.90 -12.06
CA TYR A 230 16.99 9.04 -12.74
C TYR A 230 17.15 10.31 -11.90
N VAL A 231 17.31 11.44 -12.57
CA VAL A 231 17.54 12.76 -11.95
C VAL A 231 16.63 13.80 -12.59
N ASP A 232 15.89 14.55 -11.79
CA ASP A 232 15.21 15.76 -12.27
C ASP A 232 16.14 16.98 -12.13
N HIS A 233 16.35 17.68 -13.23
CA HIS A 233 17.13 18.91 -13.27
C HIS A 233 16.39 20.13 -12.70
N ILE A 234 15.05 20.08 -12.60
CA ILE A 234 14.19 21.15 -12.12
C ILE A 234 14.17 21.15 -10.59
N THR A 235 13.65 20.08 -9.97
CA THR A 235 13.56 19.93 -8.51
C THR A 235 14.85 19.47 -7.84
N ARG A 236 15.86 19.02 -8.62
CA ARG A 236 17.13 18.42 -8.14
C ARG A 236 16.93 17.10 -7.37
N THR A 237 15.83 16.42 -7.61
CA THR A 237 15.50 15.13 -6.99
C THR A 237 16.09 13.97 -7.78
N THR A 238 16.19 12.81 -7.12
CA THR A 238 16.67 11.57 -7.74
C THR A 238 15.78 10.40 -7.30
N THR A 239 15.66 9.40 -8.17
CA THR A 239 14.99 8.13 -7.85
C THR A 239 15.59 6.98 -8.66
N TRP A 240 15.40 5.75 -8.18
CA TRP A 240 15.77 4.54 -8.89
C TRP A 240 14.68 4.05 -9.84
N GLN A 241 13.42 4.41 -9.58
CA GLN A 241 12.30 4.09 -10.45
C GLN A 241 12.29 4.99 -11.69
N ARG A 242 11.94 4.43 -12.85
CA ARG A 242 11.78 5.22 -14.08
C ARG A 242 10.58 6.17 -13.92
N PRO A 243 10.76 7.49 -14.00
CA PRO A 243 9.67 8.44 -13.82
C PRO A 243 8.66 8.33 -14.97
N THR A 244 7.37 8.33 -14.63
CA THR A 244 6.25 8.44 -15.57
C THR A 244 5.52 9.76 -15.32
N GLN A 245 4.65 10.17 -16.25
CA GLN A 245 3.84 11.38 -16.04
C GLN A 245 2.90 11.25 -14.83
N GLU A 246 2.60 10.03 -14.39
CA GLU A 246 1.84 9.74 -13.17
C GLU A 246 2.69 9.84 -11.91
N SER A 247 3.87 9.20 -11.87
CA SER A 247 4.75 9.30 -10.70
C SER A 247 5.23 10.73 -10.44
N VAL A 248 5.32 11.57 -11.48
CA VAL A 248 5.60 13.00 -11.35
C VAL A 248 4.42 13.74 -10.70
N ARG A 249 3.17 13.54 -11.14
CA ARG A 249 1.99 14.16 -10.51
C ARG A 249 1.85 13.78 -9.04
N ASN A 250 2.01 12.49 -8.73
CA ASN A 250 1.91 11.99 -7.35
C ASN A 250 2.99 12.62 -6.44
N TYR A 251 4.16 12.95 -7.01
CA TYR A 251 5.21 13.67 -6.29
C TYR A 251 4.93 15.18 -6.15
N GLU A 252 4.36 15.81 -7.17
CA GLU A 252 3.90 17.20 -7.12
C GLU A 252 2.81 17.37 -6.05
N GLU A 253 1.84 16.45 -5.97
CA GLU A 253 0.82 16.41 -4.90
C GLU A 253 1.45 16.24 -3.52
N TRP A 254 2.40 15.32 -3.36
CA TRP A 254 3.13 15.12 -2.09
C TRP A 254 3.91 16.37 -1.68
N GLN A 255 4.57 17.06 -2.62
CA GLN A 255 5.23 18.35 -2.39
C GLN A 255 4.23 19.46 -2.02
N HIS A 256 3.05 19.48 -2.64
CA HIS A 256 1.99 20.44 -2.27
C HIS A 256 1.48 20.20 -0.85
N GLN A 257 1.26 18.94 -0.44
CA GLN A 257 0.92 18.59 0.94
C GLN A 257 2.05 18.99 1.90
N ARG A 258 3.31 18.69 1.55
CA ARG A 258 4.51 19.07 2.31
C ARG A 258 4.62 20.58 2.52
N SER A 259 4.22 21.40 1.54
CA SER A 259 4.26 22.87 1.68
C SER A 259 3.29 23.41 2.73
N GLN A 260 2.23 22.67 3.08
CA GLN A 260 1.22 23.07 4.07
C GLN A 260 1.55 22.63 5.50
N LEU A 261 2.65 21.89 5.72
CA LEU A 261 3.02 21.31 7.02
C LEU A 261 3.19 22.34 8.15
N GLN A 262 3.46 23.61 7.84
CA GLN A 262 3.55 24.66 8.86
C GLN A 262 2.20 24.94 9.55
N GLY A 263 1.08 24.66 8.88
CA GLY A 263 -0.26 24.66 9.48
C GLY A 263 -0.52 23.35 10.26
N ALA A 264 -0.25 22.20 9.64
CA ALA A 264 -0.41 20.89 10.27
C ALA A 264 0.35 20.78 11.60
N MET A 265 1.57 21.33 11.69
CA MET A 265 2.39 21.31 12.90
C MET A 265 1.73 21.99 14.10
N GLN A 266 0.83 22.96 13.89
CA GLN A 266 0.07 23.57 14.99
C GLN A 266 -0.99 22.62 15.55
N GLN A 267 -1.72 21.91 14.69
CA GLN A 267 -2.69 20.87 15.09
C GLN A 267 -1.96 19.66 15.70
N PHE A 268 -0.84 19.25 15.12
CA PHE A 268 0.00 18.15 15.61
C PHE A 268 0.54 18.41 17.03
N ASN A 269 0.97 19.64 17.34
CA ASN A 269 1.40 20.03 18.69
C ASN A 269 0.28 20.00 19.75
N GLN A 270 -0.99 19.96 19.34
CA GLN A 270 -2.15 19.81 20.24
C GLN A 270 -2.49 18.34 20.53
N ARG A 271 -1.84 17.37 19.88
CA ARG A 271 -2.10 15.94 20.11
C ARG A 271 -1.61 15.47 21.49
N PHE A 272 -2.26 14.46 22.05
CA PHE A 272 -1.99 13.95 23.40
C PHE A 272 -2.31 12.45 23.54
N ILE A 273 -1.79 11.81 24.60
CA ILE A 273 -2.30 10.51 25.09
C ILE A 273 -3.14 10.68 26.36
N TYR A 274 -2.83 11.69 27.18
CA TYR A 274 -3.62 12.07 28.36
C TYR A 274 -3.98 13.55 28.25
N GLY A 275 -5.22 13.89 28.61
CA GLY A 275 -5.71 15.27 28.54
C GLY A 275 -4.85 16.23 29.36
N LEU A 276 -4.77 17.48 28.91
CA LEU A 276 -3.90 18.54 29.46
C LEU A 276 -4.03 18.73 30.98
N GLN A 277 -5.16 18.37 31.57
CA GLN A 277 -5.43 18.54 33.00
C GLN A 277 -4.55 17.65 33.91
N ASP A 278 -4.06 16.50 33.43
CA ASP A 278 -3.06 15.68 34.14
C ASP A 278 -1.64 16.28 34.06
N GLN A 279 -1.38 17.22 33.13
CA GLN A 279 -0.06 17.86 32.96
C GLN A 279 0.08 19.17 33.75
N PHE A 280 -1.04 19.80 34.13
CA PHE A 280 -1.07 21.11 34.80
C PHE A 280 -1.68 21.09 36.21
N ALA A 281 -1.89 19.90 36.80
CA ALA A 281 -2.16 19.80 38.23
C ALA A 281 -0.94 20.32 39.03
N PRO A 282 -1.10 21.26 39.98
CA PRO A 282 0.01 21.83 40.74
C PRO A 282 0.53 20.82 41.78
N THR A 283 1.42 19.93 41.33
CA THR A 283 2.01 18.86 42.15
C THR A 283 3.02 19.41 43.15
N THR A 284 2.56 19.60 44.39
CA THR A 284 3.39 19.97 45.54
C THR A 284 4.33 18.83 45.95
N ASN A 285 5.47 18.73 45.26
CA ASN A 285 6.62 17.86 45.57
C ASN A 285 6.26 16.43 46.04
N LYS A 286 5.32 15.79 45.35
CA LYS A 286 5.22 14.33 45.30
C LYS A 286 5.66 13.88 43.92
N GLU A 287 6.81 13.21 43.85
CA GLU A 287 7.16 12.42 42.68
C GLU A 287 6.03 11.40 42.44
N PHE A 288 5.52 11.33 41.20
CA PHE A 288 4.61 10.25 40.82
C PHE A 288 5.40 8.96 40.74
N ASP A 289 5.28 8.12 41.77
CA ASP A 289 5.95 6.84 41.86
C ASP A 289 5.05 5.74 41.28
N PRO A 290 5.38 5.15 40.11
CA PRO A 290 4.55 4.15 39.43
C PRO A 290 4.50 2.81 40.17
N LEU A 291 5.31 2.61 41.22
CA LEU A 291 5.26 1.44 42.09
C LEU A 291 4.48 1.69 43.40
N GLY A 292 3.68 2.76 43.46
CA GLY A 292 2.91 3.13 44.64
C GLY A 292 3.78 3.69 45.78
N PRO A 293 3.32 3.67 47.04
CA PRO A 293 4.15 4.06 48.18
C PRO A 293 5.27 3.03 48.43
N LEU A 294 6.40 3.47 49.01
CA LEU A 294 7.42 2.55 49.51
C LEU A 294 6.91 1.72 50.70
N PRO A 295 7.38 0.48 50.90
CA PRO A 295 6.97 -0.35 52.03
C PRO A 295 7.35 0.30 53.37
N HIS A 296 6.56 0.05 54.42
CA HIS A 296 6.71 0.74 55.70
C HIS A 296 8.14 0.64 56.27
N GLY A 297 8.79 1.79 56.46
CA GLY A 297 10.15 1.91 56.96
C GLY A 297 11.22 2.13 55.87
N TRP A 298 10.85 2.17 54.59
CA TRP A 298 11.75 2.50 53.47
C TRP A 298 11.63 3.96 53.01
N GLU A 299 12.76 4.57 52.66
CA GLU A 299 12.87 5.91 52.09
C GLU A 299 13.70 5.89 50.80
N LYS A 300 13.25 6.61 49.78
CA LYS A 300 13.99 6.88 48.54
C LYS A 300 14.93 8.06 48.77
N ARG A 301 16.21 7.91 48.45
CA ARG A 301 17.21 8.98 48.48
C ARG A 301 17.98 9.05 47.16
N THR A 302 18.73 10.13 46.98
CA THR A 302 19.59 10.35 45.82
C THR A 302 20.99 10.72 46.30
N ASP A 303 22.03 10.18 45.66
CA ASP A 303 23.42 10.52 45.96
C ASP A 303 23.85 11.85 45.31
N THR A 304 25.09 12.28 45.56
CA THR A 304 25.68 13.51 44.99
C THR A 304 25.85 13.47 43.47
N ASN A 305 25.67 12.32 42.83
CA ASN A 305 25.80 12.10 41.39
C ASN A 305 24.43 12.00 40.69
N GLY A 306 23.32 12.14 41.44
CA GLY A 306 21.96 11.98 40.91
C GLY A 306 21.47 10.53 40.87
N ARG A 307 22.19 9.57 41.45
CA ARG A 307 21.79 8.15 41.47
C ARG A 307 20.88 7.86 42.67
N VAL A 308 19.73 7.25 42.40
CA VAL A 308 18.76 6.84 43.43
C VAL A 308 19.29 5.64 44.22
N TYR A 309 19.05 5.63 45.53
CA TYR A 309 19.25 4.51 46.45
C TYR A 309 18.15 4.48 47.51
N PHE A 310 17.96 3.32 48.15
CA PHE A 310 16.88 3.10 49.10
C PHE A 310 17.44 2.80 50.49
N VAL A 311 16.82 3.41 51.52
CA VAL A 311 17.22 3.30 52.93
C VAL A 311 16.11 2.61 53.71
N HIS A 312 16.42 1.51 54.40
CA HIS A 312 15.49 0.90 55.36
C HIS A 312 15.82 1.37 56.77
N HIS A 313 14.98 2.23 57.33
CA HIS A 313 15.18 2.85 58.64
C HIS A 313 15.13 1.82 59.78
N THR A 314 14.32 0.77 59.61
CA THR A 314 14.11 -0.29 60.62
C THR A 314 15.36 -1.15 60.83
N THR A 315 16.10 -1.50 59.76
CA THR A 315 17.35 -2.28 59.84
C THR A 315 18.62 -1.43 59.70
N ARG A 316 18.48 -0.13 59.39
CA ARG A 316 19.57 0.81 59.08
C ARG A 316 20.47 0.38 57.92
N THR A 317 19.90 -0.33 56.94
CA THR A 317 20.59 -0.79 55.74
C THR A 317 20.27 0.08 54.53
N THR A 318 21.18 0.15 53.56
CA THR A 318 20.97 0.81 52.27
C THR A 318 21.23 -0.14 51.11
N GLN A 319 20.52 0.06 50.00
CA GLN A 319 20.66 -0.72 48.76
C GLN A 319 20.37 0.15 47.54
N TRP A 320 20.74 -0.29 46.33
CA TRP A 320 20.51 0.45 45.09
C TRP A 320 19.24 0.02 44.36
N GLU A 321 18.78 -1.18 44.67
CA GLU A 321 17.64 -1.89 44.11
C GLU A 321 16.35 -1.47 44.85
N ASP A 322 15.26 -1.27 44.13
CA ASP A 322 14.00 -0.86 44.76
C ASP A 322 13.43 -2.03 45.60
N PRO A 323 13.09 -1.81 46.89
CA PRO A 323 12.56 -2.87 47.76
C PRO A 323 11.22 -3.43 47.28
N ARG A 324 10.51 -2.74 46.38
CA ARG A 324 9.27 -3.23 45.73
C ARG A 324 9.53 -4.14 44.53
N THR A 325 10.70 -4.00 43.89
CA THR A 325 11.08 -4.86 42.76
C THR A 325 11.71 -6.18 43.23
N GLN A 326 12.35 -6.19 44.40
CA GLN A 326 12.98 -7.39 44.98
C GLN A 326 11.96 -8.51 45.28
N GLY A 327 11.90 -9.52 44.42
CA GLY A 327 11.16 -10.77 44.64
C GLY A 327 9.68 -10.79 44.21
N LEU A 328 9.17 -9.68 43.67
CA LEU A 328 7.83 -9.56 43.08
C LEU A 328 7.84 -9.42 41.56
N LEU A 329 8.85 -8.75 40.99
CA LEU A 329 9.09 -8.79 39.55
C LEU A 329 9.92 -10.03 39.22
N ASN A 330 9.26 -11.07 38.70
CA ASN A 330 9.93 -12.18 38.03
C ASN A 330 10.43 -11.68 36.66
N ASP A 331 11.73 -11.81 36.38
CA ASP A 331 12.34 -11.41 35.09
C ASP A 331 11.76 -12.19 33.89
N LYS A 332 11.10 -13.32 34.14
CA LYS A 332 10.35 -14.05 33.12
C LYS A 332 9.14 -13.24 32.67
N PRO A 333 8.89 -13.13 31.34
CA PRO A 333 7.69 -12.50 30.83
C PRO A 333 6.43 -13.20 31.38
N LEU A 334 5.33 -12.46 31.45
CA LEU A 334 4.02 -13.04 31.73
C LEU A 334 3.63 -14.00 30.60
N PRO A 335 2.85 -15.07 30.88
CA PRO A 335 2.33 -15.94 29.84
C PRO A 335 1.53 -15.17 28.79
N GLU A 336 1.41 -15.75 27.60
CA GLU A 336 0.63 -15.13 26.52
C GLU A 336 -0.79 -14.80 26.98
N GLY A 337 -1.24 -13.58 26.69
CA GLY A 337 -2.54 -13.08 27.13
C GLY A 337 -2.65 -12.62 28.59
N TRP A 338 -1.57 -12.58 29.38
CA TRP A 338 -1.61 -12.11 30.78
C TRP A 338 -0.95 -10.74 30.97
N GLU A 339 -1.74 -9.69 31.21
CA GLU A 339 -1.26 -8.35 31.60
C GLU A 339 -1.08 -8.25 33.13
N MET A 340 -0.18 -7.39 33.60
CA MET A 340 -0.08 -6.98 35.01
C MET A 340 -0.37 -5.48 35.13
N ARG A 341 -1.24 -5.14 36.08
CA ARG A 341 -1.69 -3.78 36.41
C ARG A 341 -1.54 -3.52 37.91
N PHE A 342 -1.87 -2.31 38.33
CA PHE A 342 -1.89 -1.91 39.74
C PHE A 342 -3.26 -1.30 40.11
N THR A 343 -3.73 -1.50 41.34
CA THR A 343 -4.88 -0.76 41.88
C THR A 343 -4.52 0.71 42.13
N VAL A 344 -5.51 1.54 42.46
CA VAL A 344 -5.29 2.93 42.90
C VAL A 344 -4.38 3.04 44.14
N ASP A 345 -4.30 1.98 44.95
CA ASP A 345 -3.45 1.86 46.13
C ASP A 345 -2.04 1.30 45.81
N GLY A 346 -1.74 1.02 44.54
CA GLY A 346 -0.46 0.46 44.09
C GLY A 346 -0.33 -1.06 44.26
N ILE A 347 -1.42 -1.78 44.51
CA ILE A 347 -1.38 -3.25 44.67
C ILE A 347 -1.38 -3.91 43.29
N PRO A 348 -0.38 -4.75 42.94
CA PRO A 348 -0.38 -5.43 41.66
C PRO A 348 -1.54 -6.44 41.53
N TYR A 349 -2.11 -6.53 40.34
CA TYR A 349 -3.06 -7.56 39.93
C TYR A 349 -2.83 -7.95 38.48
N PHE A 350 -3.34 -9.11 38.09
CA PHE A 350 -3.10 -9.74 36.81
C PHE A 350 -4.42 -9.91 36.04
N VAL A 351 -4.34 -9.77 34.71
CA VAL A 351 -5.50 -9.77 33.81
C VAL A 351 -5.29 -10.83 32.75
N ASP A 352 -6.11 -11.89 32.78
CA ASP A 352 -6.14 -12.94 31.76
C ASP A 352 -7.07 -12.45 30.63
N HIS A 353 -6.49 -11.94 29.54
CA HIS A 353 -7.25 -11.47 28.37
C HIS A 353 -7.91 -12.60 27.58
N ILE A 354 -7.39 -13.84 27.68
CA ILE A 354 -7.93 -15.00 26.98
C ILE A 354 -9.26 -15.42 27.62
N ARG A 355 -9.30 -15.44 28.97
CA ARG A 355 -10.52 -15.72 29.75
C ARG A 355 -11.34 -14.46 30.08
N ARG A 356 -10.79 -13.27 29.85
CA ARG A 356 -11.37 -11.96 30.19
C ARG A 356 -11.65 -11.81 31.69
N THR A 357 -10.72 -12.29 32.52
CA THR A 357 -10.81 -12.29 33.98
C THR A 357 -9.65 -11.52 34.62
N THR A 358 -9.76 -11.25 35.93
CA THR A 358 -8.67 -10.69 36.73
C THR A 358 -8.39 -11.57 37.95
N THR A 359 -7.21 -11.46 38.52
CA THR A 359 -6.82 -12.12 39.77
C THR A 359 -5.64 -11.40 40.42
N TYR A 360 -5.48 -11.51 41.73
CA TYR A 360 -4.26 -11.04 42.41
C TYR A 360 -3.10 -12.05 42.35
N ILE A 361 -3.32 -13.24 41.76
CA ILE A 361 -2.34 -14.32 41.66
C ILE A 361 -1.46 -14.14 40.42
N ASP A 362 -0.13 -14.04 40.61
CA ASP A 362 0.83 -13.98 39.50
C ASP A 362 0.87 -15.33 38.76
N PRO A 363 0.52 -15.40 37.46
CA PRO A 363 0.46 -16.65 36.70
C PRO A 363 1.84 -17.31 36.52
N ARG A 364 2.95 -16.59 36.75
CA ARG A 364 4.32 -17.10 36.65
C ARG A 364 4.83 -17.73 37.94
N THR A 365 4.20 -17.44 39.08
CA THR A 365 4.73 -17.83 40.41
C THR A 365 3.70 -18.46 41.36
N GLY A 366 2.40 -18.32 41.08
CA GLY A 366 1.32 -18.80 41.94
C GLY A 366 1.14 -18.00 43.24
N LYS A 367 1.93 -16.94 43.46
CA LYS A 367 1.81 -16.06 44.63
C LYS A 367 0.69 -15.05 44.43
N SER A 368 -0.15 -14.83 45.44
CA SER A 368 -1.08 -13.71 45.43
C SER A 368 -0.41 -12.42 45.94
N SER A 369 -0.68 -11.31 45.26
CA SER A 369 -0.33 -9.96 45.69
C SER A 369 -1.27 -9.42 46.79
N LEU A 370 -2.43 -10.04 46.97
CA LEU A 370 -3.41 -9.71 48.00
C LEU A 370 -4.28 -10.93 48.33
N GLU A 371 -4.50 -11.22 49.62
CA GLU A 371 -5.48 -12.23 50.04
C GLU A 371 -6.86 -11.58 50.17
N ASN A 372 -7.90 -12.22 49.59
CA ASN A 372 -9.30 -11.78 49.65
C ASN A 372 -9.56 -10.32 49.19
N GLY A 373 -8.81 -9.85 48.19
CA GLY A 373 -9.06 -8.55 47.54
C GLY A 373 -10.39 -8.48 46.78
N PRO A 374 -10.92 -7.26 46.54
CA PRO A 374 -12.16 -7.07 45.79
C PRO A 374 -12.03 -7.57 44.34
N GLN A 375 -13.11 -8.13 43.79
CA GLN A 375 -13.11 -8.62 42.41
C GLN A 375 -13.05 -7.45 41.42
N ILE A 376 -11.95 -7.34 40.67
CA ILE A 376 -11.75 -6.28 39.67
C ILE A 376 -12.41 -6.70 38.36
N THR A 377 -13.35 -5.89 37.86
CA THR A 377 -13.97 -6.11 36.54
C THR A 377 -12.92 -5.99 35.43
N TYR A 378 -12.97 -6.88 34.42
CA TYR A 378 -12.14 -6.74 33.23
C TYR A 378 -12.49 -5.47 32.46
N VAL A 379 -11.48 -4.64 32.15
CA VAL A 379 -11.62 -3.40 31.37
C VAL A 379 -10.46 -3.28 30.38
N ARG A 380 -10.75 -2.90 29.13
CA ARG A 380 -9.75 -2.47 28.12
C ARG A 380 -9.28 -1.04 28.44
N ASP A 381 -8.50 -0.91 29.50
CA ASP A 381 -7.93 0.36 29.99
C ASP A 381 -6.62 0.68 29.26
N PHE A 382 -6.72 1.54 28.25
CA PHE A 382 -5.57 2.00 27.47
C PHE A 382 -4.61 2.88 28.30
N LYS A 383 -5.12 3.64 29.29
CA LYS A 383 -4.30 4.48 30.17
C LYS A 383 -3.39 3.63 31.05
N ALA A 384 -3.90 2.56 31.66
CA ALA A 384 -3.10 1.61 32.42
C ALA A 384 -2.00 0.96 31.56
N LYS A 385 -2.35 0.45 30.37
CA LYS A 385 -1.37 -0.15 29.44
C LYS A 385 -0.25 0.81 29.05
N VAL A 386 -0.58 2.06 28.69
CA VAL A 386 0.43 3.05 28.31
C VAL A 386 1.27 3.49 29.51
N GLN A 387 0.71 3.60 30.73
CA GLN A 387 1.51 3.84 31.95
C GLN A 387 2.52 2.70 32.19
N TYR A 388 2.10 1.44 32.06
CA TYR A 388 2.99 0.28 32.20
C TYR A 388 4.08 0.23 31.12
N PHE A 389 3.74 0.54 29.86
CA PHE A 389 4.71 0.68 28.77
C PHE A 389 5.73 1.81 29.03
N ARG A 390 5.27 2.96 29.53
CA ARG A 390 6.12 4.11 29.87
C ARG A 390 7.09 3.79 31.01
N PHE A 391 6.65 3.03 32.01
CA PHE A 391 7.54 2.51 33.07
C PHE A 391 8.68 1.67 32.49
N TRP A 392 8.38 0.71 31.60
CA TRP A 392 9.44 -0.11 30.98
C TRP A 392 10.40 0.70 30.09
N CYS A 393 9.91 1.71 29.36
CA CYS A 393 10.78 2.65 28.64
C CYS A 393 11.71 3.43 29.58
N GLN A 394 11.24 3.80 30.78
CA GLN A 394 12.09 4.45 31.79
C GLN A 394 13.14 3.50 32.38
N GLN A 395 12.78 2.24 32.68
CA GLN A 395 13.74 1.24 33.18
C GLN A 395 14.82 0.86 32.14
N LEU A 396 14.47 0.92 30.85
CA LEU A 396 15.40 0.68 29.73
C LEU A 396 16.14 1.95 29.26
N SER A 397 15.92 3.09 29.91
CA SER A 397 16.51 4.38 29.53
C SER A 397 17.99 4.43 29.88
N MET A 398 18.81 4.84 28.92
CA MET A 398 20.26 4.91 29.09
C MET A 398 20.68 6.32 29.54
N PRO A 399 21.68 6.46 30.44
CA PRO A 399 22.10 7.76 30.95
C PRO A 399 22.79 8.62 29.87
N GLN A 400 22.96 9.92 30.16
CA GLN A 400 23.48 10.92 29.24
C GLN A 400 22.54 11.18 28.04
N HIS A 401 23.04 11.74 26.95
CA HIS A 401 22.28 12.11 25.76
C HIS A 401 23.02 11.74 24.47
N ILE A 402 22.30 11.53 23.37
CA ILE A 402 22.89 11.56 22.02
C ILE A 402 22.51 12.87 21.31
N LYS A 403 23.43 13.37 20.48
CA LYS A 403 23.20 14.56 19.64
C LYS A 403 22.93 14.12 18.21
N ILE A 404 21.85 14.62 17.62
CA ILE A 404 21.47 14.38 16.22
C ILE A 404 21.44 15.76 15.54
N THR A 405 22.34 15.97 14.58
CA THR A 405 22.56 17.27 13.93
C THR A 405 22.15 17.17 12.47
N VAL A 406 21.06 17.81 12.09
CA VAL A 406 20.37 17.58 10.79
C VAL A 406 19.98 18.90 10.16
N THR A 407 20.11 19.05 8.83
CA THR A 407 19.62 20.24 8.13
C THR A 407 18.17 20.03 7.68
N ARG A 408 17.41 21.12 7.54
CA ARG A 408 16.04 21.08 6.98
C ARG A 408 16.02 20.70 5.48
N LYS A 409 17.16 20.65 4.80
CA LYS A 409 17.28 20.33 3.36
C LYS A 409 17.58 18.86 3.09
N THR A 410 18.41 18.24 3.93
CA THR A 410 18.84 16.83 3.85
C THR A 410 18.36 16.05 5.07
N LEU A 411 17.18 16.40 5.58
CA LEU A 411 16.64 15.90 6.85
C LEU A 411 16.60 14.38 6.92
N PHE A 412 16.22 13.72 5.82
CA PHE A 412 16.13 12.27 5.74
C PHE A 412 17.52 11.64 5.72
N GLU A 413 18.42 12.11 4.84
CA GLU A 413 19.77 11.59 4.69
C GLU A 413 20.62 11.80 5.95
N ASP A 414 20.60 13.00 6.53
CA ASP A 414 21.34 13.33 7.75
C ASP A 414 20.85 12.47 8.93
N SER A 415 19.53 12.26 9.05
CA SER A 415 18.94 11.41 10.08
C SER A 415 19.27 9.93 9.85
N PHE A 416 19.21 9.46 8.61
CA PHE A 416 19.54 8.10 8.20
C PHE A 416 20.98 7.75 8.58
N GLN A 417 21.95 8.57 8.16
CA GLN A 417 23.36 8.35 8.46
C GLN A 417 23.60 8.31 9.98
N GLN A 418 23.02 9.24 10.74
CA GLN A 418 23.23 9.30 12.19
C GLN A 418 22.56 8.15 12.93
N ILE A 419 21.26 7.88 12.74
CA ILE A 419 20.55 6.79 13.45
C ILE A 419 21.15 5.42 13.12
N MET A 420 21.63 5.20 11.89
CA MET A 420 22.28 3.94 11.51
C MET A 420 23.72 3.84 12.03
N SER A 421 24.43 4.96 12.22
CA SER A 421 25.78 4.97 12.81
C SER A 421 25.80 4.71 14.31
N PHE A 422 24.74 5.08 15.05
CA PHE A 422 24.64 4.81 16.49
C PHE A 422 24.42 3.32 16.80
N HIS A 423 24.98 2.88 17.92
CA HIS A 423 24.67 1.57 18.51
C HIS A 423 23.21 1.58 19.04
N PRO A 424 22.40 0.52 18.81
CA PRO A 424 20.97 0.52 19.16
C PRO A 424 20.61 0.96 20.57
N GLN A 425 21.43 0.60 21.57
CA GLN A 425 21.18 0.95 22.97
C GLN A 425 21.38 2.44 23.24
N ASP A 426 22.23 3.15 22.48
CA ASP A 426 22.43 4.59 22.64
C ASP A 426 21.23 5.41 22.16
N LEU A 427 20.41 4.84 21.25
CA LEU A 427 19.12 5.43 20.82
C LEU A 427 18.07 5.44 21.95
N ARG A 428 18.34 4.78 23.08
CA ARG A 428 17.54 4.84 24.33
C ARG A 428 18.00 5.93 25.30
N ARG A 429 19.07 6.69 24.99
CA ARG A 429 19.48 7.88 25.75
C ARG A 429 18.59 9.06 25.41
N ARG A 430 18.61 10.11 26.24
CA ARG A 430 17.90 11.37 25.93
C ARG A 430 18.35 11.89 24.56
N LEU A 431 17.40 12.13 23.67
CA LEU A 431 17.68 12.77 22.38
C LEU A 431 17.92 14.27 22.59
N TRP A 432 18.87 14.82 21.84
CA TRP A 432 19.09 16.26 21.67
C TRP A 432 19.21 16.53 20.17
N ILE A 433 18.16 17.12 19.58
CA ILE A 433 18.16 17.44 18.15
C ILE A 433 18.70 18.86 17.93
N ILE A 434 19.48 19.04 16.87
CA ILE A 434 20.12 20.30 16.50
C ILE A 434 19.87 20.56 15.00
N PHE A 435 19.20 21.67 14.68
CA PHE A 435 19.16 22.23 13.32
C PHE A 435 20.26 23.29 13.18
N PRO A 436 21.30 23.10 12.35
CA PRO A 436 22.42 24.05 12.23
C PRO A 436 21.97 25.43 11.76
N GLY A 437 22.30 26.46 12.54
CA GLY A 437 21.95 27.85 12.27
C GLY A 437 20.66 28.34 12.96
N GLU A 438 19.98 27.48 13.74
CA GLU A 438 18.75 27.81 14.45
C GLU A 438 18.97 27.80 15.98
N GLU A 439 18.54 28.85 16.68
CA GLU A 439 18.64 28.93 18.14
C GLU A 439 17.51 28.13 18.81
N GLY A 440 17.80 26.87 19.17
CA GLY A 440 16.85 25.96 19.83
C GLY A 440 17.41 25.35 21.12
N LEU A 441 16.86 25.75 22.28
CA LEU A 441 17.07 25.02 23.54
C LEU A 441 16.13 23.81 23.57
N ASP A 442 16.66 22.59 23.41
CA ASP A 442 15.85 21.37 23.31
C ASP A 442 15.29 20.88 24.66
N TYR A 443 14.30 21.62 25.15
CA TYR A 443 13.33 21.18 26.16
C TYR A 443 12.32 20.16 25.59
N GLY A 444 12.67 19.47 24.50
CA GLY A 444 11.88 18.43 23.86
C GLY A 444 10.93 18.90 22.76
N GLY A 445 10.94 20.20 22.42
CA GLY A 445 10.16 20.81 21.34
C GLY A 445 10.79 20.56 19.96
N VAL A 446 12.10 20.84 19.83
CA VAL A 446 12.88 20.56 18.60
C VAL A 446 12.80 19.06 18.27
N ALA A 447 12.87 18.21 19.29
CA ALA A 447 12.63 16.77 19.11
C ALA A 447 11.24 16.43 18.55
N ARG A 448 10.14 17.11 18.96
CA ARG A 448 8.80 16.86 18.38
C ARG A 448 8.75 17.25 16.90
N GLU A 449 9.32 18.40 16.56
CA GLU A 449 9.40 18.88 15.18
C GLU A 449 10.18 17.91 14.30
N TRP A 450 11.31 17.41 14.77
CA TRP A 450 12.12 16.43 14.04
C TRP A 450 11.36 15.12 13.78
N PHE A 451 10.67 14.55 14.77
CA PHE A 451 9.82 13.37 14.54
C PHE A 451 8.69 13.66 13.55
N PHE A 452 8.00 14.81 13.67
CA PHE A 452 6.95 15.22 12.74
C PHE A 452 7.44 15.35 11.29
N LEU A 453 8.51 16.11 11.06
CA LEU A 453 9.05 16.33 9.71
C LEU A 453 9.63 15.03 9.12
N LEU A 454 10.44 14.28 9.88
CA LEU A 454 11.01 13.02 9.41
C LEU A 454 9.92 11.97 9.12
N SER A 455 8.81 11.98 9.85
CA SER A 455 7.65 11.12 9.58
C SER A 455 6.93 11.45 8.25
N HIS A 456 7.14 12.63 7.68
CA HIS A 456 6.72 12.93 6.33
C HIS A 456 7.78 12.52 5.30
N GLU A 457 9.07 12.78 5.53
CA GLU A 457 10.13 12.42 4.58
C GLU A 457 10.22 10.90 4.30
N VAL A 458 9.96 10.05 5.31
CA VAL A 458 9.92 8.58 5.11
C VAL A 458 8.86 8.12 4.10
N LEU A 459 7.89 8.99 3.76
CA LEU A 459 6.81 8.73 2.80
C LEU A 459 7.08 9.35 1.41
N ASN A 460 8.24 9.99 1.20
CA ASN A 460 8.62 10.54 -0.09
C ASN A 460 8.66 9.42 -1.15
N PRO A 461 7.81 9.46 -2.20
CA PRO A 461 7.70 8.36 -3.16
C PRO A 461 8.98 8.16 -3.99
N MET A 462 9.89 9.15 -4.05
CA MET A 462 11.16 9.04 -4.77
C MET A 462 12.11 7.99 -4.17
N TYR A 463 11.99 7.66 -2.88
CA TYR A 463 12.73 6.55 -2.27
C TYR A 463 12.13 5.16 -2.59
N CYS A 464 10.94 5.10 -3.20
CA CYS A 464 10.21 3.88 -3.59
C CYS A 464 9.90 2.90 -2.44
N LEU A 465 9.85 3.37 -1.18
CA LEU A 465 9.68 2.50 0.00
C LEU A 465 8.21 2.16 0.28
N PHE A 466 7.32 3.13 0.17
CA PHE A 466 5.89 2.97 0.39
C PHE A 466 5.09 3.31 -0.87
N GLU A 467 3.88 2.78 -0.92
CA GLU A 467 2.86 3.11 -1.91
C GLU A 467 1.52 3.29 -1.20
N TYR A 468 0.57 3.97 -1.85
CA TYR A 468 -0.80 4.08 -1.36
C TYR A 468 -1.61 2.85 -1.79
N ALA A 469 -2.42 2.35 -0.86
CA ALA A 469 -3.32 1.23 -1.10
C ALA A 469 -4.60 1.72 -1.80
N GLY A 470 -4.62 1.67 -3.13
CA GLY A 470 -5.73 2.11 -3.98
C GLY A 470 -5.36 3.27 -4.90
N LYS A 471 -6.37 3.97 -5.44
CA LYS A 471 -6.18 5.14 -6.33
C LYS A 471 -5.99 6.47 -5.56
N ASP A 472 -6.19 6.47 -4.24
CA ASP A 472 -6.25 7.68 -3.42
C ASP A 472 -5.30 7.62 -2.21
N ASN A 473 -4.82 8.78 -1.76
CA ASN A 473 -3.72 8.97 -0.80
C ASN A 473 -4.04 8.59 0.67
N TYR A 474 -4.88 7.57 0.93
CA TYR A 474 -5.50 7.33 2.25
C TYR A 474 -4.71 6.40 3.19
N CYS A 475 -4.34 5.20 2.73
CA CYS A 475 -3.65 4.19 3.52
C CYS A 475 -2.31 3.82 2.90
N LEU A 476 -1.25 3.79 3.69
CA LEU A 476 0.10 3.43 3.23
C LEU A 476 0.42 1.96 3.48
N GLN A 477 1.07 1.34 2.49
CA GLN A 477 1.65 0.00 2.56
C GLN A 477 3.10 0.00 2.05
N ILE A 478 3.87 -1.02 2.43
CA ILE A 478 5.20 -1.25 1.87
C ILE A 478 5.05 -1.51 0.36
N ASN A 479 5.84 -0.81 -0.45
CA ASN A 479 5.89 -1.03 -1.91
C ASN A 479 6.59 -2.39 -2.20
N PRO A 480 5.93 -3.37 -2.83
CA PRO A 480 6.55 -4.66 -3.15
C PRO A 480 7.70 -4.56 -4.17
N ALA A 481 7.69 -3.52 -5.01
CA ALA A 481 8.75 -3.19 -5.96
C ALA A 481 9.89 -2.34 -5.35
N SER A 482 9.88 -2.09 -4.03
CA SER A 482 10.90 -1.28 -3.34
C SER A 482 12.34 -1.75 -3.54
N TYR A 483 12.57 -3.01 -3.93
CA TYR A 483 13.89 -3.53 -4.34
C TYR A 483 14.53 -2.78 -5.52
N ILE A 484 13.75 -1.97 -6.25
CA ILE A 484 14.27 -1.03 -7.26
C ILE A 484 15.24 -0.02 -6.64
N ASN A 485 15.05 0.34 -5.37
CA ASN A 485 16.02 1.07 -4.56
C ASN A 485 16.98 0.05 -3.90
N PRO A 486 18.25 -0.03 -4.30
CA PRO A 486 19.19 -1.08 -3.86
C PRO A 486 19.57 -0.98 -2.37
N ASP A 487 19.19 0.11 -1.68
CA ASP A 487 19.39 0.32 -0.25
C ASP A 487 18.08 0.21 0.56
N HIS A 488 16.95 -0.21 -0.06
CA HIS A 488 15.62 -0.24 0.58
C HIS A 488 15.59 -0.97 1.93
N LEU A 489 16.23 -2.15 2.08
CA LEU A 489 16.28 -2.86 3.36
C LEU A 489 16.98 -2.05 4.47
N LYS A 490 18.00 -1.25 4.13
CA LYS A 490 18.66 -0.34 5.09
C LYS A 490 17.71 0.78 5.50
N TYR A 491 16.94 1.32 4.57
CA TYR A 491 15.92 2.32 4.87
C TYR A 491 14.78 1.74 5.71
N PHE A 492 14.30 0.52 5.46
CA PHE A 492 13.31 -0.15 6.32
C PHE A 492 13.86 -0.37 7.73
N LYS A 493 15.13 -0.80 7.86
CA LYS A 493 15.80 -0.93 9.17
C LYS A 493 15.94 0.39 9.92
N PHE A 494 16.24 1.47 9.20
CA PHE A 494 16.22 2.84 9.73
C PHE A 494 14.82 3.27 10.19
N ILE A 495 13.77 3.02 9.39
CA ILE A 495 12.38 3.31 9.74
C ILE A 495 11.94 2.49 10.97
N GLY A 496 12.39 1.24 11.09
CA GLY A 496 12.22 0.40 12.28
C GLY A 496 12.78 1.06 13.53
N ARG A 497 14.05 1.47 13.49
CA ARG A 497 14.69 2.23 14.58
C ARG A 497 13.94 3.52 14.90
N PHE A 498 13.52 4.28 13.88
CA PHE A 498 12.80 5.55 14.02
C PHE A 498 11.43 5.39 14.71
N ILE A 499 10.60 4.44 14.29
CA ILE A 499 9.28 4.21 14.93
C ILE A 499 9.46 3.67 16.36
N ALA A 500 10.43 2.79 16.59
CA ALA A 500 10.77 2.34 17.94
C ALA A 500 11.25 3.50 18.84
N MET A 501 12.05 4.43 18.32
CA MET A 501 12.44 5.65 19.03
C MET A 501 11.23 6.57 19.33
N ALA A 502 10.28 6.71 18.40
CA ALA A 502 9.07 7.50 18.59
C ALA A 502 8.24 6.97 19.78
N LEU A 503 7.98 5.65 19.78
CA LEU A 503 7.32 4.94 20.87
C LEU A 503 8.07 5.12 22.18
N PHE A 504 9.38 4.82 22.21
CA PHE A 504 10.22 4.85 23.41
C PHE A 504 10.26 6.25 24.06
N HIS A 505 10.56 7.29 23.27
CA HIS A 505 10.71 8.68 23.75
C HIS A 505 9.40 9.43 23.92
N GLY A 506 8.26 8.81 23.59
CA GLY A 506 6.93 9.44 23.73
C GLY A 506 6.76 10.62 22.79
N LYS A 507 7.15 10.43 21.52
CA LYS A 507 7.01 11.41 20.45
C LYS A 507 6.05 10.85 19.41
N PHE A 508 5.12 11.67 18.95
CA PHE A 508 4.22 11.28 17.88
C PHE A 508 4.91 11.36 16.51
N ILE A 509 4.31 10.69 15.53
CA ILE A 509 4.62 10.75 14.11
C ILE A 509 3.30 10.89 13.34
N ASP A 510 3.30 11.40 12.11
CA ASP A 510 2.04 11.63 11.35
C ASP A 510 1.84 10.65 10.16
N THR A 511 2.61 9.57 10.15
CA THR A 511 2.53 8.49 9.17
C THR A 511 1.20 7.74 9.21
N GLY A 512 0.45 7.79 8.10
CA GLY A 512 -0.79 7.05 7.92
C GLY A 512 -0.61 5.58 7.55
N PHE A 513 0.07 4.80 8.39
CA PHE A 513 0.17 3.36 8.17
C PHE A 513 -1.19 2.67 8.29
N SER A 514 -1.38 1.62 7.50
CA SER A 514 -2.59 0.80 7.47
C SER A 514 -2.69 -0.16 8.67
N LEU A 515 -3.91 -0.58 9.02
CA LEU A 515 -4.17 -1.51 10.13
C LEU A 515 -3.38 -2.85 10.04
N PRO A 516 -3.19 -3.48 8.86
CA PRO A 516 -2.30 -4.64 8.72
C PRO A 516 -0.84 -4.37 9.16
N PHE A 517 -0.33 -3.15 8.94
CA PHE A 517 1.03 -2.79 9.33
C PHE A 517 1.16 -2.70 10.86
N TYR A 518 0.19 -2.09 11.55
CA TYR A 518 0.14 -2.10 13.02
C TYR A 518 -0.06 -3.51 13.59
N LYS A 519 -0.88 -4.36 12.96
CA LYS A 519 -1.01 -5.78 13.34
C LYS A 519 0.32 -6.54 13.22
N ARG A 520 1.07 -6.32 12.14
CA ARG A 520 2.45 -6.85 12.00
C ARG A 520 3.34 -6.37 13.14
N ILE A 521 3.32 -5.07 13.49
CA ILE A 521 4.14 -4.53 14.59
C ILE A 521 3.86 -5.22 15.93
N LEU A 522 2.66 -5.77 16.11
CA LEU A 522 2.23 -6.48 17.31
C LEU A 522 2.36 -8.02 17.20
N ASN A 523 2.90 -8.55 16.10
CA ASN A 523 2.90 -9.98 15.74
C ASN A 523 1.49 -10.61 15.77
N LYS A 524 0.46 -9.83 15.42
CA LYS A 524 -0.94 -10.28 15.38
C LYS A 524 -1.26 -10.91 14.02
N PRO A 525 -2.04 -12.00 13.96
CA PRO A 525 -2.46 -12.58 12.69
C PRO A 525 -3.32 -11.60 11.89
N LEU A 526 -3.14 -11.64 10.57
CA LEU A 526 -3.94 -10.87 9.62
C LEU A 526 -5.22 -11.67 9.27
N ALA A 527 -6.35 -10.97 9.26
CA ALA A 527 -7.66 -11.54 8.98
C ALA A 527 -8.22 -11.02 7.65
N LEU A 528 -9.19 -11.72 7.07
CA LEU A 528 -9.85 -11.34 5.82
C LEU A 528 -10.35 -9.88 5.83
N LYS A 529 -10.91 -9.40 6.95
CA LYS A 529 -11.37 -8.01 7.06
C LYS A 529 -10.25 -6.97 6.99
N ASP A 530 -9.01 -7.30 7.34
CA ASP A 530 -7.90 -6.34 7.23
C ASP A 530 -7.62 -5.98 5.76
N LEU A 531 -7.92 -6.89 4.83
CA LEU A 531 -7.80 -6.69 3.39
C LEU A 531 -8.83 -5.70 2.82
N GLU A 532 -9.98 -5.50 3.50
CA GLU A 532 -10.94 -4.44 3.13
C GLU A 532 -10.23 -3.09 3.00
N SER A 533 -9.36 -2.77 3.96
CA SER A 533 -8.62 -1.49 4.03
C SER A 533 -7.46 -1.33 3.04
N ILE A 534 -7.14 -2.37 2.27
CA ILE A 534 -5.97 -2.41 1.37
C ILE A 534 -6.37 -2.63 -0.09
N ASP A 535 -7.29 -3.56 -0.33
CA ASP A 535 -7.73 -3.93 -1.66
C ASP A 535 -9.24 -4.25 -1.61
N PRO A 536 -10.10 -3.21 -1.64
CA PRO A 536 -11.53 -3.40 -1.46
C PRO A 536 -12.17 -4.28 -2.55
N GLU A 537 -11.65 -4.26 -3.77
CA GLU A 537 -12.17 -5.08 -4.88
C GLU A 537 -11.81 -6.56 -4.71
N PHE A 538 -10.58 -6.85 -4.30
CA PHE A 538 -10.13 -8.20 -3.98
C PHE A 538 -10.81 -8.74 -2.70
N TYR A 539 -10.99 -7.91 -1.67
CA TYR A 539 -11.79 -8.25 -0.49
C TYR A 539 -13.23 -8.61 -0.85
N ASN A 540 -13.92 -7.77 -1.64
CA ASN A 540 -15.27 -8.06 -2.11
C ASN A 540 -15.33 -9.36 -2.95
N SER A 541 -14.29 -9.65 -3.73
CA SER A 541 -14.18 -10.90 -4.51
C SER A 541 -14.09 -12.14 -3.59
N LEU A 542 -13.31 -12.08 -2.50
CA LEU A 542 -13.22 -13.15 -1.51
C LEU A 542 -14.48 -13.31 -0.65
N ILE A 543 -15.13 -12.21 -0.25
CA ILE A 543 -16.42 -12.24 0.44
C ILE A 543 -17.49 -12.86 -0.47
N TRP A 544 -17.50 -12.53 -1.76
CA TRP A 544 -18.41 -13.16 -2.71
C TRP A 544 -18.19 -14.68 -2.79
N ILE A 545 -16.94 -15.16 -2.86
CA ILE A 545 -16.61 -16.60 -2.83
C ILE A 545 -17.07 -17.26 -1.52
N LYS A 546 -16.97 -16.55 -0.38
CA LYS A 546 -17.45 -17.06 0.91
C LYS A 546 -18.97 -17.28 0.90
N ASP A 547 -19.71 -16.25 0.48
CA ASP A 547 -21.16 -16.14 0.71
C ASP A 547 -22.02 -16.83 -0.38
N ASN A 548 -21.40 -17.40 -1.43
CA ASN A 548 -22.09 -18.02 -2.57
C ASN A 548 -21.58 -19.45 -2.81
N ASN A 549 -22.41 -20.32 -3.42
CA ASN A 549 -22.00 -21.67 -3.79
C ASN A 549 -21.15 -21.64 -5.08
N ILE A 550 -19.86 -21.98 -4.99
CA ILE A 550 -18.93 -21.91 -6.13
C ILE A 550 -19.13 -23.05 -7.14
N GLU A 551 -19.67 -24.19 -6.70
CA GLU A 551 -19.88 -25.38 -7.52
C GLU A 551 -21.09 -25.20 -8.44
N GLU A 552 -22.18 -24.62 -7.93
CA GLU A 552 -23.34 -24.17 -8.74
C GLU A 552 -22.94 -23.09 -9.76
N CYS A 553 -21.96 -22.25 -9.44
CA CYS A 553 -21.45 -21.21 -10.33
C CYS A 553 -20.45 -21.72 -11.39
N GLY A 554 -20.02 -22.98 -11.32
CA GLY A 554 -19.03 -23.56 -12.24
C GLY A 554 -17.65 -22.89 -12.18
N LEU A 555 -17.27 -22.31 -11.03
CA LEU A 555 -16.01 -21.58 -10.87
C LEU A 555 -14.82 -22.51 -10.67
N GLU A 556 -14.12 -22.82 -11.76
CA GLU A 556 -12.90 -23.64 -11.74
C GLU A 556 -11.73 -22.85 -11.11
N MET A 557 -11.57 -23.03 -9.79
CA MET A 557 -10.51 -22.44 -8.96
C MET A 557 -9.63 -23.53 -8.36
N PHE A 558 -8.36 -23.21 -8.15
CA PHE A 558 -7.36 -24.08 -7.52
C PHE A 558 -6.63 -23.32 -6.40
N PHE A 559 -5.88 -24.01 -5.54
CA PHE A 559 -5.06 -23.40 -4.48
C PHE A 559 -3.78 -22.72 -5.03
N SER A 560 -3.93 -21.91 -6.07
CA SER A 560 -2.88 -21.14 -6.74
C SER A 560 -3.42 -19.77 -7.18
N VAL A 561 -2.55 -18.75 -7.19
CA VAL A 561 -2.89 -17.36 -7.53
C VAL A 561 -1.83 -16.73 -8.43
N ASP A 562 -2.25 -15.89 -9.37
CA ASP A 562 -1.34 -15.18 -10.26
C ASP A 562 -0.89 -13.84 -9.66
N LYS A 563 0.39 -13.50 -9.86
CA LYS A 563 1.01 -12.24 -9.46
C LYS A 563 1.78 -11.65 -10.64
N GLU A 564 1.30 -10.53 -11.15
CA GLU A 564 2.07 -9.69 -12.08
C GLU A 564 3.06 -8.83 -11.29
N ILE A 565 4.32 -8.81 -11.71
CA ILE A 565 5.37 -7.91 -11.21
C ILE A 565 6.08 -7.30 -12.42
N LEU A 566 6.02 -5.97 -12.58
CA LEU A 566 6.66 -5.24 -13.69
C LEU A 566 6.32 -5.78 -15.11
N GLY A 567 5.13 -6.39 -15.28
CA GLY A 567 4.69 -7.00 -16.54
C GLY A 567 4.98 -8.51 -16.69
N GLU A 568 5.69 -9.12 -15.74
CA GLU A 568 5.88 -10.58 -15.70
C GLU A 568 4.83 -11.24 -14.79
N VAL A 569 4.01 -12.14 -15.35
CA VAL A 569 3.00 -12.90 -14.60
C VAL A 569 3.62 -14.19 -14.06
N THR A 570 3.53 -14.37 -12.75
CA THR A 570 4.04 -15.54 -12.02
C THR A 570 2.93 -16.20 -11.21
N THR A 571 2.73 -17.50 -11.34
CA THR A 571 1.75 -18.26 -10.56
C THR A 571 2.39 -18.77 -9.26
N HIS A 572 1.69 -18.60 -8.14
CA HIS A 572 2.15 -18.96 -6.80
C HIS A 572 1.18 -19.97 -6.16
N GLU A 573 1.67 -21.13 -5.75
CA GLU A 573 0.88 -22.11 -5.00
C GLU A 573 0.67 -21.66 -3.54
N LEU A 574 -0.58 -21.69 -3.06
CA LEU A 574 -0.95 -21.27 -1.70
C LEU A 574 -0.59 -22.30 -0.64
N LYS A 575 -0.46 -23.57 -1.05
CA LYS A 575 -0.04 -24.73 -0.26
C LYS A 575 0.62 -25.75 -1.20
N PRO A 576 1.37 -26.75 -0.71
CA PRO A 576 2.05 -27.71 -1.57
C PRO A 576 1.08 -28.44 -2.52
N ASP A 577 1.46 -28.55 -3.80
CA ASP A 577 0.62 -29.12 -4.88
C ASP A 577 -0.67 -28.33 -5.15
N GLY A 578 -0.71 -27.07 -4.71
CA GLY A 578 -1.89 -26.21 -4.71
C GLY A 578 -2.48 -25.96 -6.10
N GLY A 579 -1.67 -25.99 -7.17
CA GLY A 579 -2.14 -25.88 -8.55
C GLY A 579 -2.99 -27.06 -9.02
N ASN A 580 -2.88 -28.23 -8.37
CA ASN A 580 -3.68 -29.42 -8.67
C ASN A 580 -4.88 -29.61 -7.72
N ILE A 581 -4.94 -28.88 -6.60
CA ILE A 581 -6.01 -28.99 -5.60
C ILE A 581 -7.13 -28.01 -5.96
N GLN A 582 -8.28 -28.53 -6.41
CA GLN A 582 -9.47 -27.73 -6.73
C GLN A 582 -10.10 -27.14 -5.45
N VAL A 583 -10.64 -25.92 -5.56
CA VAL A 583 -11.45 -25.29 -4.51
C VAL A 583 -12.89 -25.81 -4.59
N THR A 584 -13.43 -26.26 -3.46
CA THR A 584 -14.79 -26.81 -3.28
C THR A 584 -15.50 -26.09 -2.13
N GLU A 585 -16.82 -26.28 -1.98
CA GLU A 585 -17.56 -25.72 -0.84
C GLU A 585 -17.00 -26.17 0.52
N GLU A 586 -16.44 -27.38 0.60
CA GLU A 586 -15.81 -27.93 1.81
C GLU A 586 -14.48 -27.25 2.19
N ASN A 587 -13.73 -26.71 1.22
CA ASN A 587 -12.37 -26.20 1.45
C ASN A 587 -12.19 -24.69 1.16
N LYS A 588 -13.23 -24.00 0.67
CA LYS A 588 -13.15 -22.59 0.28
C LYS A 588 -12.73 -21.64 1.41
N GLU A 589 -13.05 -21.93 2.68
CA GLU A 589 -12.57 -21.11 3.81
C GLU A 589 -11.05 -21.18 3.98
N GLU A 590 -10.42 -22.34 3.74
CA GLU A 590 -8.97 -22.49 3.74
C GLU A 590 -8.35 -21.69 2.59
N TYR A 591 -8.95 -21.76 1.39
CA TYR A 591 -8.55 -20.98 0.23
C TYR A 591 -8.62 -19.47 0.51
N ILE A 592 -9.76 -18.96 0.96
CA ILE A 592 -9.97 -17.54 1.30
C ILE A 592 -8.93 -17.07 2.33
N ARG A 593 -8.66 -17.87 3.38
CA ARG A 593 -7.67 -17.55 4.41
C ARG A 593 -6.26 -17.42 3.82
N LEU A 594 -5.82 -18.42 3.05
CA LEU A 594 -4.49 -18.43 2.41
C LEU A 594 -4.33 -17.31 1.39
N VAL A 595 -5.35 -17.05 0.57
CA VAL A 595 -5.33 -15.97 -0.43
C VAL A 595 -5.26 -14.59 0.24
N ALA A 596 -5.97 -14.37 1.35
CA ALA A 596 -5.90 -13.11 2.09
C ALA A 596 -4.53 -12.91 2.78
N GLU A 597 -4.02 -13.94 3.44
CA GLU A 597 -2.68 -13.96 4.07
C GLU A 597 -1.58 -13.66 3.06
N TRP A 598 -1.65 -14.29 1.88
CA TRP A 598 -0.76 -14.03 0.75
C TRP A 598 -0.92 -12.62 0.17
N ARG A 599 -2.15 -12.16 -0.12
CA ARG A 599 -2.42 -10.87 -0.77
C ARG A 599 -1.88 -9.69 0.05
N LEU A 600 -1.91 -9.81 1.38
CA LEU A 600 -1.38 -8.82 2.32
C LEU A 600 0.15 -8.89 2.47
N SER A 601 0.79 -10.04 2.21
CA SER A 601 2.21 -10.29 2.52
C SER A 601 3.14 -10.34 1.32
N ARG A 602 2.61 -10.65 0.12
CA ARG A 602 3.37 -10.97 -1.10
C ARG A 602 4.40 -9.90 -1.51
N GLY A 603 5.68 -10.24 -1.43
CA GLY A 603 6.80 -9.38 -1.87
C GLY A 603 7.12 -8.21 -0.95
N VAL A 604 6.64 -8.23 0.30
CA VAL A 604 7.02 -7.26 1.35
C VAL A 604 7.73 -7.93 2.54
N GLU A 605 8.10 -9.20 2.41
CA GLU A 605 8.61 -10.06 3.48
C GLU A 605 10.00 -9.60 3.98
N GLU A 606 10.96 -9.38 3.07
CA GLU A 606 12.32 -8.92 3.41
C GLU A 606 12.31 -7.51 4.01
N GLN A 607 11.48 -6.63 3.46
CA GLN A 607 11.26 -5.25 3.92
C GLN A 607 10.67 -5.24 5.33
N THR A 608 9.68 -6.10 5.58
CA THR A 608 9.05 -6.30 6.89
C THR A 608 10.06 -6.85 7.90
N GLN A 609 10.88 -7.84 7.52
CA GLN A 609 11.95 -8.39 8.36
C GLN A 609 13.01 -7.33 8.71
N ALA A 610 13.52 -6.59 7.72
CA ALA A 610 14.53 -5.56 7.93
C ALA A 610 14.00 -4.43 8.85
N PHE A 611 12.73 -4.05 8.69
CA PHE A 611 12.02 -3.17 9.62
C PHE A 611 12.00 -3.75 11.04
N PHE A 612 11.66 -5.03 11.22
CA PHE A 612 11.58 -5.66 12.54
C PHE A 612 12.92 -5.78 13.26
N GLU A 613 14.02 -5.98 12.53
CA GLU A 613 15.35 -5.94 13.14
C GLU A 613 15.66 -4.56 13.71
N GLY A 614 15.45 -3.50 12.92
CA GLY A 614 15.68 -2.12 13.38
C GLY A 614 14.76 -1.71 14.51
N PHE A 615 13.52 -2.20 14.50
CA PHE A 615 12.56 -1.96 15.58
C PHE A 615 12.99 -2.62 16.88
N ASN A 616 13.23 -3.94 16.87
CA ASN A 616 13.57 -4.71 18.06
C ASN A 616 14.94 -4.37 18.64
N GLU A 617 15.88 -3.91 17.80
CA GLU A 617 17.16 -3.33 18.22
C GLU A 617 16.96 -2.19 19.25
N VAL A 618 15.96 -1.32 19.05
CA VAL A 618 15.67 -0.19 19.94
C VAL A 618 14.60 -0.52 20.98
N LEU A 619 13.46 -1.09 20.58
CA LEU A 619 12.32 -1.42 21.45
C LEU A 619 11.89 -2.87 21.23
N PRO A 620 12.19 -3.80 22.17
CA PRO A 620 11.76 -5.19 22.07
C PRO A 620 10.23 -5.33 22.01
N GLN A 621 9.72 -6.03 21.00
CA GLN A 621 8.30 -6.19 20.68
C GLN A 621 7.45 -6.73 21.84
N GLN A 622 8.04 -7.51 22.76
CA GLN A 622 7.39 -8.04 23.97
C GLN A 622 6.71 -6.96 24.84
N TYR A 623 7.21 -5.72 24.84
CA TYR A 623 6.62 -4.62 25.61
C TYR A 623 5.32 -4.08 24.99
N LEU A 624 4.98 -4.51 23.77
CA LEU A 624 3.78 -4.10 23.06
C LEU A 624 2.67 -5.16 23.01
N GLN A 625 2.92 -6.38 23.52
CA GLN A 625 2.03 -7.55 23.34
C GLN A 625 0.59 -7.38 23.87
N TYR A 626 0.34 -6.39 24.72
CA TYR A 626 -0.98 -6.08 25.30
C TYR A 626 -1.79 -5.05 24.51
N PHE A 627 -1.16 -4.35 23.56
CA PHE A 627 -1.87 -3.40 22.70
C PHE A 627 -2.54 -4.13 21.52
N ASP A 628 -3.73 -3.68 21.13
CA ASP A 628 -4.27 -3.96 19.81
C ASP A 628 -3.77 -2.93 18.78
N ALA A 629 -4.01 -3.21 17.49
CA ALA A 629 -3.50 -2.40 16.39
C ALA A 629 -4.04 -0.95 16.37
N LYS A 630 -5.18 -0.67 17.01
CA LYS A 630 -5.77 0.67 17.15
C LYS A 630 -5.18 1.42 18.33
N GLU A 631 -4.91 0.73 19.44
CA GLU A 631 -4.18 1.29 20.58
C GLU A 631 -2.75 1.67 20.17
N LEU A 632 -2.07 0.84 19.36
CA LEU A 632 -0.75 1.15 18.82
C LEU A 632 -0.76 2.36 17.86
N GLU A 633 -1.77 2.47 16.98
CA GLU A 633 -1.95 3.66 16.15
C GLU A 633 -2.05 4.92 17.01
N VAL A 634 -2.84 4.89 18.09
CA VAL A 634 -2.99 6.05 19.01
C VAL A 634 -1.69 6.36 19.73
N MET A 635 -0.89 5.35 20.13
CA MET A 635 0.44 5.59 20.74
C MET A 635 1.42 6.29 19.79
N LEU A 636 1.32 6.05 18.47
CA LEU A 636 2.19 6.63 17.45
C LEU A 636 1.68 7.98 16.93
N CYS A 637 0.40 8.10 16.64
CA CYS A 637 -0.17 9.31 16.03
C CYS A 637 -0.57 10.37 17.07
N GLY A 638 -0.89 9.95 18.30
CA GLY A 638 -1.54 10.76 19.33
C GLY A 638 -3.04 10.94 19.10
N MET A 639 -3.82 11.13 20.17
CA MET A 639 -5.21 11.59 20.06
C MET A 639 -5.28 13.09 19.80
N GLN A 640 -6.36 13.51 19.15
CA GLN A 640 -6.78 14.90 18.98
C GLN A 640 -8.17 15.10 19.60
N GLU A 641 -8.53 16.32 20.00
CA GLU A 641 -9.91 16.61 20.41
C GLU A 641 -10.84 16.56 19.21
N ILE A 642 -12.00 15.92 19.36
CA ILE A 642 -12.97 15.73 18.28
C ILE A 642 -14.09 16.78 18.38
N ASP A 643 -14.13 17.71 17.42
CA ASP A 643 -15.21 18.68 17.28
C ASP A 643 -16.51 17.97 16.86
N LEU A 644 -17.43 17.85 17.82
CA LEU A 644 -18.75 17.25 17.63
C LEU A 644 -19.65 18.08 16.70
N VAL A 645 -19.47 19.40 16.65
CA VAL A 645 -20.27 20.30 15.80
C VAL A 645 -19.86 20.13 14.35
N ASP A 646 -18.56 20.00 14.06
CA ASP A 646 -18.07 19.66 12.72
C ASP A 646 -18.50 18.25 12.29
N TRP A 647 -18.27 17.24 13.13
CA TRP A 647 -18.67 15.85 12.85
C TRP A 647 -20.17 15.73 12.54
N GLN A 648 -21.03 16.33 13.37
CA GLN A 648 -22.48 16.30 13.15
C GLN A 648 -22.91 17.11 11.92
N ARG A 649 -22.25 18.23 11.63
CA ARG A 649 -22.52 19.07 10.46
C ARG A 649 -22.23 18.33 9.16
N ASN A 650 -21.07 17.67 9.09
CA ASN A 650 -20.54 17.00 7.90
C ASN A 650 -21.01 15.54 7.72
N THR A 651 -21.71 14.95 8.70
CA THR A 651 -22.29 13.59 8.56
C THR A 651 -23.45 13.54 7.56
N ILE A 652 -23.39 12.53 6.69
CA ILE A 652 -24.43 12.13 5.73
C ILE A 652 -25.28 11.00 6.32
N TYR A 653 -26.57 10.95 5.96
CA TYR A 653 -27.51 9.93 6.42
C TYR A 653 -28.15 9.22 5.22
N ARG A 654 -28.14 7.90 5.22
CA ARG A 654 -28.79 7.05 4.20
C ARG A 654 -29.87 6.19 4.87
N HIS A 655 -31.06 6.16 4.29
CA HIS A 655 -32.21 5.43 4.84
C HIS A 655 -32.62 5.85 6.28
N TYR A 656 -32.07 6.97 6.76
CA TYR A 656 -32.40 7.72 7.97
C TYR A 656 -32.49 9.21 7.63
N ALA A 657 -33.18 9.98 8.47
CA ALA A 657 -33.16 11.45 8.45
C ALA A 657 -32.47 11.99 9.72
N ARG A 658 -32.06 13.26 9.71
CA ARG A 658 -31.49 13.96 10.90
C ARG A 658 -32.44 13.95 12.11
N SER A 659 -33.75 13.79 11.88
CA SER A 659 -34.80 13.67 12.90
C SER A 659 -35.18 12.23 13.29
N SER A 660 -34.56 11.20 12.69
CA SER A 660 -34.83 9.80 13.07
C SER A 660 -34.33 9.52 14.49
N LYS A 661 -35.11 8.78 15.29
CA LYS A 661 -34.81 8.51 16.71
C LYS A 661 -33.39 7.97 16.92
N GLN A 662 -32.97 7.01 16.10
CA GLN A 662 -31.64 6.39 16.16
C GLN A 662 -30.50 7.38 15.89
N ILE A 663 -30.73 8.41 15.07
CA ILE A 663 -29.74 9.48 14.81
C ILE A 663 -29.67 10.47 15.96
N LEU A 664 -30.80 10.83 16.56
CA LEU A 664 -30.84 11.67 17.76
C LEU A 664 -30.15 10.96 18.94
N TRP A 665 -30.44 9.66 19.12
CA TRP A 665 -29.80 8.79 20.10
C TRP A 665 -28.29 8.63 19.86
N PHE A 666 -27.86 8.42 18.61
CA PHE A 666 -26.44 8.37 18.26
C PHE A 666 -25.70 9.66 18.71
N TRP A 667 -26.23 10.85 18.36
CA TRP A 667 -25.57 12.10 18.72
C TRP A 667 -25.67 12.46 20.22
N GLN A 668 -26.74 12.04 20.90
CA GLN A 668 -26.80 12.10 22.37
C GLN A 668 -25.66 11.27 22.98
N PHE A 669 -25.51 10.02 22.53
CA PHE A 669 -24.50 9.11 23.05
C PHE A 669 -23.07 9.57 22.73
N VAL A 670 -22.80 10.04 21.51
CA VAL A 670 -21.50 10.62 21.14
C VAL A 670 -21.14 11.85 21.99
N LYS A 671 -22.14 12.60 22.46
CA LYS A 671 -21.95 13.71 23.41
C LYS A 671 -21.68 13.24 24.84
N GLU A 672 -22.31 12.14 25.28
CA GLU A 672 -22.05 11.49 26.58
C GLU A 672 -20.70 10.77 26.64
N MET A 673 -20.15 10.32 25.51
CA MET A 673 -18.81 9.73 25.42
C MET A 673 -17.71 10.74 25.78
N ASP A 674 -16.64 10.25 26.40
CA ASP A 674 -15.35 10.94 26.49
C ASP A 674 -14.57 10.91 25.15
N ASN A 675 -13.47 11.67 25.06
CA ASN A 675 -12.71 11.78 23.82
C ASN A 675 -12.07 10.46 23.38
N GLU A 676 -11.72 9.55 24.31
CA GLU A 676 -11.18 8.24 23.98
C GLU A 676 -12.25 7.36 23.30
N LYS A 677 -13.47 7.31 23.85
CA LYS A 677 -14.58 6.56 23.25
C LYS A 677 -15.02 7.14 21.91
N ARG A 678 -15.01 8.48 21.76
CA ARG A 678 -15.20 9.15 20.46
C ARG A 678 -14.11 8.74 19.46
N MET A 679 -12.86 8.64 19.91
CA MET A 679 -11.73 8.22 19.07
C MET A 679 -11.84 6.75 18.64
N ARG A 680 -12.19 5.84 19.55
CA ARG A 680 -12.46 4.42 19.22
C ARG A 680 -13.61 4.29 18.21
N LEU A 681 -14.66 5.13 18.32
CA LEU A 681 -15.75 5.19 17.34
C LEU A 681 -15.29 5.75 15.97
N LEU A 682 -14.41 6.75 15.94
CA LEU A 682 -13.79 7.23 14.70
C LEU A 682 -12.97 6.12 14.02
N GLN A 683 -12.06 5.47 14.77
CA GLN A 683 -11.27 4.31 14.31
C GLN A 683 -12.14 3.11 13.93
N PHE A 684 -13.33 2.96 14.50
CA PHE A 684 -14.28 1.92 14.10
C PHE A 684 -14.84 2.19 12.70
N VAL A 685 -15.23 3.44 12.40
CA VAL A 685 -15.94 3.80 11.16
C VAL A 685 -15.01 4.17 10.00
N THR A 686 -13.83 4.74 10.28
CA THR A 686 -12.88 5.23 9.26
C THR A 686 -11.63 4.36 9.12
N GLY A 687 -11.30 3.58 10.16
CA GLY A 687 -10.08 2.76 10.22
C GLY A 687 -8.83 3.49 10.71
N THR A 688 -8.89 4.79 11.01
CA THR A 688 -7.76 5.58 11.55
C THR A 688 -8.22 6.52 12.68
N CYS A 689 -7.29 6.91 13.56
CA CYS A 689 -7.53 7.89 14.63
C CYS A 689 -7.37 9.35 14.16
N ARG A 690 -6.82 9.56 12.96
CA ARG A 690 -6.47 10.89 12.44
C ARG A 690 -7.63 11.51 11.68
N LEU A 691 -7.77 12.83 11.78
CA LEU A 691 -8.63 13.63 10.88
C LEU A 691 -7.77 14.47 9.93
N PRO A 692 -8.23 14.75 8.70
CA PRO A 692 -7.62 15.74 7.80
C PRO A 692 -7.57 17.14 8.43
N MET A 693 -6.73 18.03 7.90
CA MET A 693 -6.57 19.41 8.41
C MET A 693 -7.88 20.22 8.41
N GLY A 694 -8.77 19.99 7.43
CA GLY A 694 -10.12 20.58 7.34
C GLY A 694 -11.21 19.80 8.09
N GLY A 695 -10.85 18.86 8.94
CA GLY A 695 -11.79 18.09 9.79
C GLY A 695 -12.65 17.10 9.01
N PHE A 696 -13.90 16.93 9.45
CA PHE A 696 -14.87 16.00 8.87
C PHE A 696 -15.41 16.45 7.50
N ALA A 697 -15.13 17.68 7.09
CA ALA A 697 -15.45 18.18 5.75
C ALA A 697 -14.64 17.47 4.66
N ASP A 698 -13.36 17.20 4.94
CA ASP A 698 -12.35 16.75 3.96
C ASP A 698 -12.00 15.27 4.14
N LEU A 699 -12.85 14.49 4.83
CA LEU A 699 -12.67 13.06 5.01
C LEU A 699 -12.54 12.35 3.65
N MET A 700 -11.49 11.54 3.52
CA MET A 700 -11.18 10.71 2.36
C MET A 700 -11.55 9.25 2.62
N GLY A 701 -11.85 8.51 1.56
CA GLY A 701 -12.02 7.05 1.56
C GLY A 701 -11.23 6.41 0.40
N SER A 702 -11.55 5.18 0.03
CA SER A 702 -10.82 4.43 -1.00
C SER A 702 -10.96 4.96 -2.43
N ASN A 703 -11.94 5.85 -2.64
CA ASN A 703 -12.35 6.41 -3.94
C ASN A 703 -12.43 7.95 -3.87
N GLY A 704 -11.54 8.57 -3.08
CA GLY A 704 -11.45 10.03 -2.94
C GLY A 704 -12.30 10.62 -1.81
N PRO A 705 -12.72 11.90 -1.92
CA PRO A 705 -13.48 12.61 -0.88
C PRO A 705 -14.80 11.91 -0.52
N GLN A 706 -14.90 11.41 0.70
CA GLN A 706 -15.97 10.53 1.18
C GLN A 706 -16.29 10.82 2.65
N LYS A 707 -17.31 11.64 2.90
CA LYS A 707 -17.72 12.05 4.25
C LYS A 707 -18.25 10.89 5.10
N PHE A 708 -18.18 11.07 6.42
CA PHE A 708 -18.77 10.18 7.41
C PHE A 708 -20.26 9.92 7.13
N CYS A 709 -20.68 8.66 7.08
CA CYS A 709 -22.02 8.27 6.68
C CYS A 709 -22.66 7.31 7.68
N ILE A 710 -23.92 7.55 8.06
CA ILE A 710 -24.72 6.59 8.85
C ILE A 710 -25.84 6.03 7.96
N GLU A 711 -25.88 4.71 7.80
CA GLU A 711 -26.83 4.01 6.94
C GLU A 711 -27.70 3.03 7.74
N LYS A 712 -29.02 3.03 7.51
CA LYS A 712 -29.94 2.08 8.15
C LYS A 712 -29.83 0.70 7.49
N VAL A 713 -29.19 -0.25 8.18
CA VAL A 713 -28.98 -1.62 7.69
C VAL A 713 -29.36 -2.63 8.77
N GLY A 714 -29.92 -3.78 8.38
CA GLY A 714 -30.08 -4.93 9.26
C GLY A 714 -31.30 -4.92 10.20
N LYS A 715 -31.25 -5.80 11.20
CA LYS A 715 -32.32 -6.08 12.18
C LYS A 715 -31.92 -5.57 13.57
N GLU A 716 -32.90 -5.31 14.43
CA GLU A 716 -32.73 -4.74 15.78
C GLU A 716 -31.84 -5.55 16.73
N ASN A 717 -31.64 -6.85 16.49
CA ASN A 717 -30.78 -7.71 17.29
C ASN A 717 -29.29 -7.66 16.84
N TRP A 718 -29.02 -7.20 15.62
CA TRP A 718 -27.68 -7.15 15.04
C TRP A 718 -26.80 -6.10 15.74
N LEU A 719 -25.50 -6.33 15.74
CA LEU A 719 -24.50 -5.31 16.08
C LEU A 719 -24.36 -4.28 14.94
N PRO A 720 -23.96 -3.03 15.23
CA PRO A 720 -23.61 -2.09 14.19
C PRO A 720 -22.31 -2.52 13.52
N ARG A 721 -22.12 -2.14 12.25
CA ARG A 721 -20.92 -2.51 11.47
C ARG A 721 -20.30 -1.29 10.82
N SER A 722 -19.03 -1.40 10.46
CA SER A 722 -18.33 -0.38 9.68
C SER A 722 -17.81 -0.92 8.36
N HIS A 723 -17.82 -0.03 7.37
CA HIS A 723 -17.15 -0.20 6.07
C HIS A 723 -16.16 0.96 5.95
N THR A 724 -14.88 0.72 6.27
CA THR A 724 -13.90 1.80 6.54
C THR A 724 -13.59 2.60 5.28
N CYS A 725 -13.46 1.92 4.15
CA CYS A 725 -13.23 2.51 2.83
C CYS A 725 -14.28 3.54 2.39
N PHE A 726 -15.47 3.51 3.00
CA PHE A 726 -16.57 4.42 2.71
C PHE A 726 -16.92 5.36 3.88
N ASN A 727 -16.12 5.35 4.96
CA ASN A 727 -16.40 6.04 6.23
C ASN A 727 -17.85 5.80 6.72
N ARG A 728 -18.37 4.58 6.55
CA ARG A 728 -19.79 4.24 6.76
C ARG A 728 -20.00 3.39 8.01
N LEU A 729 -20.93 3.84 8.86
CA LEU A 729 -21.55 3.10 9.95
C LEU A 729 -22.90 2.53 9.49
N ASP A 730 -23.00 1.20 9.40
CA ASP A 730 -24.27 0.46 9.36
C ASP A 730 -24.88 0.51 10.76
N LEU A 731 -25.97 1.26 10.95
CA LEU A 731 -26.64 1.43 12.24
C LEU A 731 -28.05 0.79 12.22
N PRO A 732 -28.25 -0.38 12.87
CA PRO A 732 -29.55 -1.03 12.92
C PRO A 732 -30.65 -0.19 13.57
N PRO A 733 -31.93 -0.43 13.21
CA PRO A 733 -33.07 0.34 13.71
C PRO A 733 -33.49 -0.09 15.12
N TYR A 734 -32.61 0.14 16.10
CA TYR A 734 -32.85 -0.14 17.52
C TYR A 734 -34.12 0.53 18.07
N LYS A 735 -34.73 -0.06 19.10
CA LYS A 735 -36.00 0.39 19.71
C LYS A 735 -35.82 1.35 20.89
N SER A 736 -34.66 1.41 21.53
CA SER A 736 -34.36 2.32 22.64
C SER A 736 -32.98 2.96 22.54
N TYR A 737 -32.76 3.99 23.36
CA TYR A 737 -31.46 4.65 23.51
C TYR A 737 -30.42 3.69 24.11
N GLU A 738 -30.84 2.93 25.13
CA GLU A 738 -30.03 2.00 25.90
C GLU A 738 -29.53 0.84 25.01
N GLN A 739 -30.40 0.30 24.15
CA GLN A 739 -30.03 -0.75 23.20
C GLN A 739 -28.97 -0.24 22.19
N LEU A 740 -29.11 0.99 21.70
CA LEU A 740 -28.12 1.61 20.81
C LEU A 740 -26.79 1.82 21.54
N LYS A 741 -26.84 2.34 22.78
CA LYS A 741 -25.68 2.61 23.63
C LYS A 741 -24.90 1.32 23.96
N GLU A 742 -25.59 0.26 24.36
CA GLU A 742 -25.01 -1.07 24.62
C GLU A 742 -24.35 -1.65 23.35
N LYS A 743 -25.11 -1.76 22.26
CA LYS A 743 -24.65 -2.41 21.02
C LYS A 743 -23.52 -1.64 20.34
N LEU A 744 -23.51 -0.31 20.44
CA LEU A 744 -22.44 0.52 19.87
C LEU A 744 -21.20 0.56 20.77
N MET A 745 -21.33 0.59 22.10
CA MET A 745 -20.17 0.39 23.01
C MET A 745 -19.48 -0.94 22.73
N PHE A 746 -20.25 -2.03 22.68
CA PHE A 746 -19.72 -3.37 22.44
C PHE A 746 -18.92 -3.43 21.11
N ALA A 747 -19.48 -2.89 20.02
CA ALA A 747 -18.83 -2.91 18.72
C ALA A 747 -17.53 -2.06 18.62
N ILE A 748 -17.38 -0.99 19.42
CA ILE A 748 -16.15 -0.17 19.41
C ILE A 748 -15.09 -0.64 20.41
N GLU A 749 -15.43 -1.49 21.37
CA GLU A 749 -14.47 -2.06 22.34
C GLU A 749 -13.97 -3.45 21.92
N GLU A 750 -14.81 -4.24 21.27
CA GLU A 750 -14.51 -5.59 20.77
C GLU A 750 -13.96 -5.55 19.32
N THR A 751 -12.77 -4.96 19.18
CA THR A 751 -12.13 -4.63 17.90
C THR A 751 -11.34 -5.77 17.25
N GLU A 752 -10.99 -6.82 18.01
CA GLU A 752 -10.33 -8.03 17.53
C GLU A 752 -11.33 -9.21 17.60
N GLY A 753 -11.70 -9.81 16.45
CA GLY A 753 -12.31 -11.14 16.43
C GLY A 753 -13.71 -11.32 15.83
N PHE A 754 -14.37 -10.30 15.28
CA PHE A 754 -15.65 -10.51 14.58
C PHE A 754 -15.52 -10.76 13.08
N GLY A 755 -15.30 -12.04 12.74
CA GLY A 755 -16.17 -12.65 11.73
C GLY A 755 -17.60 -12.71 12.29
N GLN A 756 -18.61 -12.45 11.46
CA GLN A 756 -20.00 -12.57 11.90
C GLN A 756 -20.48 -14.02 11.91
N GLU A 757 -21.53 -14.27 12.70
CA GLU A 757 -22.55 -15.29 12.42
C GLU A 757 -23.14 -15.12 11.00
#